data_AF-A0A2H5WMW0-F1
#
_entry.id   AF-A0A2H5WMW0-F1
#
_cell.length_a   1.000
_cell.length_b   1.000
_cell.length_c   1.000
_cell.angle_alpha   90.00
_cell.angle_beta   90.00
_cell.angle_gamma   90.00
#
_symmetry.space_group_name_H-M   'P 1'
#
loop_
_entity.id
_entity.type
_entity.pdbx_description
1 polymer ?
#
loop_
_entity_poly.entity_id
_entity_poly.type
_entity_poly.pdbx_seq_one_letter_code
_entity_poly.pdbx_strand_id
1 'polypeptide(L)'
;MQTPIARRLRNGKSPAKPKSAPWLAWAVGLIAAGVALAPWWAGSLYVGPRPVAPEDALMGLLWAAEFPLLGSALVGLLLTSGLVVCAWNIAMWRVPVMRFLLPLMGLIVWMGLSMTFGGSGWNGVLRVSNWMLALVAVVAIPAVVRRNLAAWMMVGVLTVSASLLGLRACVEYLQSALAGIPNWRVFGSFFNPNLLAGYFVMSAPFTMGVLLLVGRELRAERMRWLTALLTVGLWLQLSGLVLTASRLGLLSFLFAAGVFFGFALAWKLVSRDFLLRLGVVGILTVGLMWLSQPSAQRLTPQAASQDVHSGAFRIETWKGTWRMALANPILGVGTGNFEVHYPRYASVGYTRSAHSTYLELAGESGFPALILLILMGVGWLTRVLQSELPPPETPTRGRITDWRPVRVGVLAGVAGAVAHNAVDSDVQVLANLLMLACLLALGIALAPDGVFTYPVRPMERRATGLLFLVVLGLGVVSSGLGEWFANQARYYALISQIPQAVELYQRARLFDSRNPDYLMELGELYYALGRRETAFTMLEQAVRWKPTPRNLYRLGLYYERDGQPQRAREQFQQVLERDPNNLPALLKLAQMAQPDPNAPRLSDEALRYYQQIVAIEDSPYGRIRAVPEIVETAYGFAHLALARHYQSLGETERALRHYEAALSVFRAYRQQTYPFNRQGRLLGLYNPERERQILQAHLLTLQGYADLLEKAGKRADADALRQEYAKLISEE
;
A
#
# COMPACT_ATOMS: atom_id res chain seq x y z
N MET A 1 -29.36 -31.23 62.86
CA MET A 1 -29.20 -31.70 61.47
C MET A 1 -28.29 -30.71 60.73
N GLN A 2 -27.01 -31.05 60.55
CA GLN A 2 -26.07 -30.27 59.75
C GLN A 2 -26.20 -30.70 58.28
N THR A 3 -26.35 -29.74 57.38
CA THR A 3 -26.53 -29.96 55.94
C THR A 3 -25.29 -30.59 55.29
N PRO A 4 -25.42 -31.30 54.15
CA PRO A 4 -24.34 -32.06 53.50
C PRO A 4 -23.17 -31.20 52.98
N ILE A 5 -23.29 -29.87 53.06
CA ILE A 5 -22.30 -28.90 52.55
C ILE A 5 -21.10 -28.78 53.51
N ALA A 6 -21.29 -29.01 54.81
CA ALA A 6 -20.21 -28.88 55.80
C ALA A 6 -19.16 -30.01 55.74
N ARG A 7 -19.46 -31.16 55.09
CA ARG A 7 -18.51 -32.29 54.99
C ARG A 7 -17.51 -32.17 53.84
N ARG A 8 -17.71 -31.27 52.86
CA ARG A 8 -16.80 -31.13 51.69
C ARG A 8 -15.59 -30.22 51.92
N LEU A 9 -15.51 -29.49 53.03
CA LEU A 9 -14.38 -28.61 53.34
C LEU A 9 -13.29 -29.27 54.21
N ARG A 10 -13.43 -30.56 54.57
CA ARG A 10 -12.49 -31.26 55.47
C ARG A 10 -11.33 -31.98 54.76
N ASN A 11 -11.39 -32.12 53.43
CA ASN A 11 -10.30 -32.69 52.65
C ASN A 11 -9.65 -31.55 51.87
N GLY A 12 -8.40 -31.20 52.20
CA GLY A 12 -7.57 -30.13 51.62
C GLY A 12 -7.25 -30.27 50.12
N LYS A 13 -8.19 -30.75 49.31
CA LYS A 13 -8.14 -30.67 47.86
C LYS A 13 -8.62 -29.27 47.47
N SER A 14 -7.66 -28.41 47.16
CA SER A 14 -7.87 -27.14 46.46
C SER A 14 -8.89 -27.35 45.33
N PRO A 15 -9.93 -26.49 45.19
CA PRO A 15 -10.86 -26.60 44.08
C PRO A 15 -10.04 -26.57 42.79
N ALA A 16 -10.10 -27.66 42.01
CA ALA A 16 -9.44 -27.76 40.73
C ALA A 16 -9.76 -26.50 39.92
N LYS A 17 -8.73 -25.74 39.53
CA LYS A 17 -8.89 -24.52 38.72
C LYS A 17 -9.84 -24.86 37.56
N PRO A 18 -10.93 -24.11 37.36
CA PRO A 18 -11.86 -24.41 36.27
C PRO A 18 -11.06 -24.41 34.98
N LYS A 19 -10.97 -25.58 34.33
CA LYS A 19 -10.31 -25.70 33.02
C LYS A 19 -11.05 -24.77 32.07
N SER A 20 -10.34 -23.87 31.40
CA SER A 20 -10.92 -23.04 30.35
C SER A 20 -11.59 -23.95 29.33
N ALA A 21 -12.81 -23.61 28.94
CA ALA A 21 -13.56 -24.41 28.00
C ALA A 21 -12.77 -24.56 26.67
N PRO A 22 -12.68 -25.78 26.09
CA PRO A 22 -11.85 -26.03 24.90
C PRO A 22 -12.14 -25.09 23.73
N TRP A 23 -13.40 -24.70 23.53
CA TRP A 23 -13.79 -23.75 22.47
C TRP A 23 -13.09 -22.38 22.59
N LEU A 24 -12.76 -21.93 23.80
CA LEU A 24 -12.10 -20.64 24.01
C LEU A 24 -10.66 -20.67 23.47
N ALA A 25 -9.96 -21.79 23.66
CA ALA A 25 -8.62 -21.97 23.10
C ALA A 25 -8.66 -21.99 21.56
N TRP A 26 -9.64 -22.66 20.97
CA TRP A 26 -9.86 -22.66 19.52
C TRP A 26 -10.17 -21.25 18.99
N ALA A 27 -11.11 -20.54 19.61
CA ALA A 27 -11.47 -19.18 19.20
C ALA A 27 -10.27 -18.24 19.25
N VAL A 28 -9.55 -18.21 20.39
CA VAL A 28 -8.36 -17.38 20.56
C VAL A 28 -7.26 -17.79 19.58
N GLY A 29 -7.05 -19.10 19.38
CA GLY A 29 -6.06 -19.63 18.45
C GLY A 29 -6.33 -19.22 17.00
N LEU A 30 -7.57 -19.31 16.53
CA LEU A 30 -7.97 -18.90 15.18
C LEU A 30 -7.80 -17.39 14.98
N ILE A 31 -8.28 -16.57 15.91
CA ILE A 31 -8.13 -15.11 15.83
C ILE A 31 -6.64 -14.75 15.84
N ALA A 32 -5.87 -15.32 16.78
CA ALA A 32 -4.45 -15.05 16.89
C ALA A 32 -3.69 -15.49 15.63
N ALA A 33 -4.00 -16.65 15.06
CA ALA A 33 -3.40 -17.11 13.80
C ALA A 33 -3.67 -16.14 12.65
N GLY A 34 -4.93 -15.70 12.48
CA GLY A 34 -5.29 -14.72 11.44
C GLY A 34 -4.49 -13.42 11.57
N VAL A 35 -4.40 -12.88 12.78
CA VAL A 35 -3.60 -11.67 13.06
C VAL A 35 -2.11 -11.91 12.84
N ALA A 36 -1.57 -13.06 13.25
CA ALA A 36 -0.16 -13.40 13.10
C ALA A 36 0.27 -13.48 11.64
N LEU A 37 -0.59 -14.04 10.80
CA LEU A 37 -0.32 -14.35 9.40
C LEU A 37 -0.65 -13.17 8.49
N ALA A 38 -1.42 -12.19 8.96
CA ALA A 38 -1.74 -10.97 8.21
C ALA A 38 -0.53 -10.27 7.58
N PRO A 39 0.58 -9.96 8.30
CA PRO A 39 1.75 -9.36 7.66
C PRO A 39 2.41 -10.26 6.60
N TRP A 40 2.28 -11.58 6.69
CA TRP A 40 2.90 -12.54 5.78
C TRP A 40 2.10 -12.77 4.51
N TRP A 41 0.77 -12.79 4.62
CA TRP A 41 -0.12 -13.14 3.51
C TRP A 41 -0.80 -11.91 2.90
N ALA A 42 -0.97 -10.83 3.66
CA ALA A 42 -1.71 -9.64 3.28
C ALA A 42 -0.92 -8.33 3.49
N GLY A 43 0.41 -8.42 3.43
CA GLY A 43 1.32 -7.26 3.47
C GLY A 43 1.45 -6.51 2.13
N SER A 44 1.00 -7.11 1.03
CA SER A 44 1.11 -6.55 -0.31
C SER A 44 -0.17 -5.82 -0.75
N LEU A 45 -0.01 -4.76 -1.55
CA LEU A 45 -1.10 -4.18 -2.34
C LEU A 45 -1.15 -4.91 -3.68
N TYR A 46 -2.34 -5.09 -4.25
CA TYR A 46 -2.46 -5.62 -5.60
C TYR A 46 -1.95 -4.59 -6.62
N VAL A 47 -0.72 -4.76 -7.12
CA VAL A 47 -0.08 -3.75 -8.00
C VAL A 47 -0.08 -4.12 -9.49
N GLY A 48 -0.57 -5.32 -9.83
CA GLY A 48 -0.38 -5.91 -11.16
C GLY A 48 0.87 -6.80 -11.12
N PRO A 49 0.74 -8.13 -11.17
CA PRO A 49 1.84 -9.01 -10.76
C PRO A 49 2.93 -9.15 -11.82
N ARG A 50 4.16 -9.41 -11.36
CA ARG A 50 4.97 -10.43 -12.03
C ARG A 50 4.21 -11.74 -11.87
N PRO A 51 3.82 -12.41 -12.95
CA PRO A 51 3.12 -13.67 -12.81
C PRO A 51 4.01 -14.68 -12.08
N VAL A 52 3.46 -15.30 -11.04
CA VAL A 52 4.14 -16.34 -10.27
C VAL A 52 3.89 -17.68 -10.95
N ALA A 53 4.96 -18.44 -11.18
CA ALA A 53 4.84 -19.78 -11.75
C ALA A 53 4.02 -20.70 -10.82
N PRO A 54 3.24 -21.65 -11.36
CA PRO A 54 2.43 -22.57 -10.54
C PRO A 54 3.25 -23.33 -9.48
N GLU A 55 4.48 -23.71 -9.81
CA GLU A 55 5.42 -24.38 -8.91
C GLU A 55 5.86 -23.49 -7.72
N ASP A 56 5.97 -22.18 -7.94
CA ASP A 56 6.38 -21.21 -6.93
C ASP A 56 5.20 -20.62 -6.16
N ALA A 57 3.96 -20.87 -6.60
CA ALA A 57 2.77 -20.19 -6.10
C ALA A 57 2.54 -20.37 -4.58
N LEU A 58 2.86 -21.55 -4.03
CA LEU A 58 2.79 -21.77 -2.59
C LEU A 58 3.80 -20.91 -1.83
N MET A 59 5.02 -20.82 -2.35
CA MET A 59 6.05 -19.96 -1.75
C MET A 59 5.69 -18.49 -1.91
N GLY A 60 5.17 -18.09 -3.06
CA GLY A 60 4.67 -16.75 -3.34
C GLY A 60 3.56 -16.31 -2.38
N LEU A 61 2.61 -17.21 -2.09
CA LEU A 61 1.53 -16.95 -1.12
C LEU A 61 2.04 -16.89 0.32
N LEU A 62 2.79 -17.89 0.75
CA LEU A 62 3.15 -18.04 2.17
C LEU A 62 4.29 -17.10 2.59
N TRP A 63 5.19 -16.78 1.66
CA TRP A 63 6.39 -16.02 1.95
C TRP A 63 6.37 -14.66 1.30
N ALA A 64 5.99 -14.48 0.04
CA ALA A 64 6.18 -13.21 -0.66
C ALA A 64 4.94 -12.29 -0.67
N ALA A 65 3.81 -12.75 -0.12
CA ALA A 65 2.51 -12.07 -0.20
C ALA A 65 2.12 -11.71 -1.65
N GLU A 66 2.48 -12.55 -2.61
CA GLU A 66 2.27 -12.30 -4.05
C GLU A 66 0.80 -12.44 -4.48
N PHE A 67 -0.05 -12.99 -3.61
CA PHE A 67 -1.49 -13.16 -3.80
C PHE A 67 -2.25 -12.39 -2.71
N PRO A 68 -2.27 -11.05 -2.73
CA PRO A 68 -2.81 -10.24 -1.64
C PRO A 68 -4.31 -10.45 -1.40
N LEU A 69 -5.13 -10.73 -2.41
CA LEU A 69 -6.57 -11.01 -2.22
C LEU A 69 -6.77 -12.39 -1.61
N LEU A 70 -6.05 -13.41 -2.10
CA LEU A 70 -6.09 -14.75 -1.51
C LEU A 70 -5.57 -14.76 -0.06
N GLY A 71 -4.47 -14.05 0.21
CA GLY A 71 -3.93 -13.92 1.55
C GLY A 71 -4.87 -13.18 2.49
N SER A 72 -5.49 -12.09 2.03
CA SER A 72 -6.56 -11.40 2.76
C SER A 72 -7.73 -12.33 3.04
N ALA A 73 -8.03 -13.24 2.11
CA ALA A 73 -9.12 -14.19 2.27
C ALA A 73 -8.88 -15.26 3.33
N LEU A 74 -7.68 -15.82 3.35
CA LEU A 74 -7.28 -16.79 4.37
C LEU A 74 -7.23 -16.14 5.76
N VAL A 75 -6.72 -14.92 5.86
CA VAL A 75 -6.72 -14.13 7.10
C VAL A 75 -8.15 -13.88 7.57
N GLY A 76 -9.02 -13.43 6.67
CA GLY A 76 -10.43 -13.20 6.96
C GLY A 76 -11.13 -14.46 7.48
N LEU A 77 -10.89 -15.61 6.83
CA LEU A 77 -11.44 -16.91 7.23
C LEU A 77 -11.06 -17.29 8.65
N LEU A 78 -9.80 -17.10 9.04
CA LEU A 78 -9.33 -17.37 10.40
C LEU A 78 -10.02 -16.47 11.43
N LEU A 79 -10.07 -15.16 11.17
CA LEU A 79 -10.69 -14.18 12.07
C LEU A 79 -12.19 -14.45 12.27
N THR A 80 -12.93 -14.67 11.19
CA THR A 80 -14.37 -14.94 11.28
C THR A 80 -14.67 -16.31 11.84
N SER A 81 -13.88 -17.34 11.54
CA SER A 81 -14.06 -18.66 12.17
C SER A 81 -13.88 -18.56 13.68
N GLY A 82 -12.88 -17.79 14.14
CA GLY A 82 -12.72 -17.47 15.55
C GLY A 82 -13.94 -16.74 16.14
N LEU A 83 -14.46 -15.73 15.44
CA LEU A 83 -15.68 -15.01 15.83
C LEU A 83 -16.92 -15.93 15.86
N VAL A 84 -17.05 -16.88 14.93
CA VAL A 84 -18.16 -17.85 14.88
C VAL A 84 -18.10 -18.78 16.07
N VAL A 85 -16.90 -19.29 16.42
CA VAL A 85 -16.70 -20.10 17.63
C VAL A 85 -17.06 -19.27 18.88
N CYS A 86 -16.70 -17.99 18.92
CA CYS A 86 -17.15 -17.08 19.99
C CYS A 86 -18.66 -16.96 20.01
N ALA A 87 -19.27 -16.69 18.86
CA ALA A 87 -20.70 -16.48 18.70
C ALA A 87 -21.51 -17.65 19.23
N TRP A 88 -21.11 -18.85 18.86
CA TRP A 88 -21.82 -20.07 19.22
C TRP A 88 -21.78 -20.37 20.73
N ASN A 89 -20.70 -19.95 21.43
CA ASN A 89 -20.41 -20.42 22.78
C ASN A 89 -20.53 -19.33 23.86
N ILE A 90 -20.35 -18.05 23.54
CA ILE A 90 -20.35 -16.96 24.53
C ILE A 90 -21.79 -16.60 24.91
N ALA A 91 -22.17 -16.85 26.16
CA ALA A 91 -23.47 -16.42 26.71
C ALA A 91 -23.47 -14.94 27.14
N MET A 92 -22.32 -14.42 27.58
CA MET A 92 -22.14 -13.03 28.04
C MET A 92 -21.13 -12.33 27.15
N TRP A 93 -21.61 -11.57 26.17
CA TRP A 93 -20.75 -10.90 25.21
C TRP A 93 -20.08 -9.68 25.81
N ARG A 94 -18.79 -9.48 25.52
CA ARG A 94 -18.06 -8.25 25.85
C ARG A 94 -17.95 -7.39 24.60
N VAL A 95 -18.71 -6.32 24.56
CA VAL A 95 -18.79 -5.40 23.42
C VAL A 95 -17.99 -4.13 23.75
N PRO A 96 -17.16 -3.61 22.83
CA PRO A 96 -16.52 -2.31 23.01
C PRO A 96 -17.52 -1.19 23.35
N VAL A 97 -17.06 -0.17 24.08
CA VAL A 97 -17.94 0.97 24.39
C VAL A 97 -18.49 1.66 23.14
N MET A 98 -19.76 2.07 23.21
CA MET A 98 -20.47 2.66 22.07
C MET A 98 -19.85 3.97 21.57
N ARG A 99 -19.20 4.74 22.45
CA ARG A 99 -18.47 5.97 22.07
C ARG A 99 -17.29 5.70 21.12
N PHE A 100 -16.78 4.48 21.07
CA PHE A 100 -15.75 4.04 20.12
C PHE A 100 -16.36 3.22 18.98
N LEU A 101 -17.28 2.30 19.29
CA LEU A 101 -17.84 1.37 18.31
C LEU A 101 -18.78 2.05 17.30
N LEU A 102 -19.65 2.98 17.75
CA LEU A 102 -20.61 3.64 16.85
C LEU A 102 -19.91 4.50 15.79
N PRO A 103 -18.89 5.34 16.10
CA PRO A 103 -18.15 6.05 15.06
C PRO A 103 -17.43 5.12 14.09
N LEU A 104 -16.87 4.00 14.54
CA LEU A 104 -16.25 3.00 13.65
C LEU A 104 -17.29 2.37 12.71
N MET A 105 -18.43 1.92 13.24
CA MET A 105 -19.51 1.36 12.41
C MET A 105 -20.06 2.40 11.43
N GLY A 106 -20.26 3.63 11.91
CA GLY A 106 -20.70 4.76 11.11
C GLY A 106 -19.71 5.08 9.98
N LEU A 107 -18.40 5.04 10.26
CA LEU A 107 -17.36 5.23 9.26
C LEU A 107 -17.49 4.18 8.14
N ILE A 108 -17.61 2.89 8.48
CA ILE A 108 -17.66 1.85 7.44
C ILE A 108 -18.98 1.89 6.67
N VAL A 109 -20.10 2.21 7.33
CA VAL A 109 -21.38 2.44 6.64
C VAL A 109 -21.26 3.63 5.68
N TRP A 110 -20.64 4.72 6.11
CA TRP A 110 -20.43 5.90 5.28
C TRP A 110 -19.51 5.61 4.08
N MET A 111 -18.44 4.86 4.29
CA MET A 111 -17.58 4.36 3.22
C MET A 111 -18.37 3.49 2.22
N GLY A 112 -19.28 2.64 2.72
CA GLY A 112 -20.20 1.87 1.89
C GLY A 112 -21.12 2.74 1.04
N LEU A 113 -21.72 3.79 1.62
CA LEU A 113 -22.55 4.75 0.90
C LEU A 113 -21.73 5.50 -0.17
N SER A 114 -20.58 6.02 0.21
CA SER A 114 -19.63 6.68 -0.69
C SER A 114 -19.24 5.76 -1.85
N MET A 115 -18.89 4.50 -1.58
CA MET A 115 -18.61 3.48 -2.62
C MET A 115 -19.79 3.31 -3.58
N THR A 116 -21.02 3.20 -3.07
CA THR A 116 -22.21 2.96 -3.91
C THR A 116 -22.53 4.15 -4.81
N PHE A 117 -22.47 5.38 -4.27
CA PHE A 117 -22.82 6.58 -5.02
C PHE A 117 -21.68 7.08 -5.93
N GLY A 118 -20.43 6.87 -5.51
CA GLY A 118 -19.25 7.19 -6.32
C GLY A 118 -18.94 6.15 -7.40
N GLY A 119 -19.70 5.05 -7.48
CA GLY A 119 -19.53 4.03 -8.51
C GLY A 119 -18.16 3.32 -8.43
N SER A 120 -17.64 3.09 -7.23
CA SER A 120 -16.25 2.60 -7.03
C SER A 120 -16.01 1.16 -7.46
N GLY A 121 -17.07 0.47 -7.88
CA GLY A 121 -17.00 -0.89 -8.40
C GLY A 121 -16.26 -1.83 -7.46
N TRP A 122 -15.30 -2.56 -8.00
CA TRP A 122 -14.55 -3.58 -7.29
C TRP A 122 -13.62 -3.04 -6.19
N ASN A 123 -12.92 -1.94 -6.45
CA ASN A 123 -11.95 -1.38 -5.49
C ASN A 123 -12.61 -0.93 -4.19
N GLY A 124 -13.80 -0.34 -4.29
CA GLY A 124 -14.56 0.04 -3.11
C GLY A 124 -15.03 -1.16 -2.29
N VAL A 125 -15.45 -2.24 -2.95
CA VAL A 125 -15.84 -3.49 -2.26
C VAL A 125 -14.67 -4.05 -1.47
N LEU A 126 -13.48 -4.10 -2.06
CA LEU A 126 -12.27 -4.56 -1.37
C LEU A 126 -11.93 -3.68 -0.16
N ARG A 127 -11.98 -2.36 -0.30
CA ARG A 127 -11.70 -1.43 0.81
C ARG A 127 -12.69 -1.57 1.94
N VAL A 128 -13.99 -1.57 1.65
CA VAL A 128 -15.03 -1.75 2.67
C VAL A 128 -14.89 -3.13 3.34
N SER A 129 -14.55 -4.18 2.58
CA SER A 129 -14.31 -5.52 3.11
C SER A 129 -13.12 -5.57 4.08
N ASN A 130 -12.01 -4.91 3.77
CA ASN A 130 -10.86 -4.81 4.67
C ASN A 130 -11.21 -4.11 5.99
N TRP A 131 -11.98 -3.02 5.93
CA TRP A 131 -12.48 -2.33 7.13
C TRP A 131 -13.51 -3.16 7.91
N MET A 132 -14.31 -3.99 7.24
CA MET A 132 -15.18 -4.97 7.90
C MET A 132 -14.37 -6.06 8.63
N LEU A 133 -13.26 -6.53 8.06
CA LEU A 133 -12.35 -7.44 8.77
C LEU A 133 -11.71 -6.77 10.00
N ALA A 134 -11.36 -5.49 9.90
CA ALA A 134 -10.89 -4.71 11.04
C ALA A 134 -11.96 -4.60 12.13
N LEU A 135 -13.23 -4.37 11.76
CA LEU A 135 -14.36 -4.38 12.70
C LEU A 135 -14.54 -5.76 13.36
N VAL A 136 -14.41 -6.85 12.60
CA VAL A 136 -14.43 -8.22 13.14
C VAL A 136 -13.35 -8.39 14.20
N ALA A 137 -12.11 -7.96 13.95
CA ALA A 137 -11.04 -8.01 14.95
C ALA A 137 -11.39 -7.17 16.20
N VAL A 138 -11.91 -5.96 16.01
CA VAL A 138 -12.33 -5.04 17.09
C VAL A 138 -13.45 -5.62 17.96
N VAL A 139 -14.33 -6.45 17.43
CA VAL A 139 -15.41 -7.09 18.18
C VAL A 139 -14.98 -8.45 18.77
N ALA A 140 -14.22 -9.25 18.02
CA ALA A 140 -13.83 -10.60 18.40
C ALA A 140 -12.80 -10.59 19.55
N ILE A 141 -11.79 -9.70 19.47
CA ILE A 141 -10.71 -9.64 20.46
C ILE A 141 -11.25 -9.34 21.87
N PRO A 142 -12.06 -8.30 22.11
CA PRO A 142 -12.58 -8.01 23.45
C PRO A 142 -13.55 -9.08 23.99
N ALA A 143 -14.21 -9.82 23.09
CA ALA A 143 -15.09 -10.94 23.46
C ALA A 143 -14.32 -12.07 24.18
N VAL A 144 -13.06 -12.33 23.77
CA VAL A 144 -12.24 -13.43 24.32
C VAL A 144 -11.10 -12.96 25.24
N VAL A 145 -10.49 -11.81 24.95
CA VAL A 145 -9.32 -11.30 25.66
C VAL A 145 -9.75 -10.72 27.01
N ARG A 146 -9.45 -11.46 28.07
CA ARG A 146 -9.55 -10.97 29.46
C ARG A 146 -8.12 -10.83 30.01
N ARG A 147 -7.96 -10.28 31.22
CA ARG A 147 -6.69 -10.28 31.99
C ARG A 147 -6.31 -11.71 32.43
N ASN A 148 -6.14 -12.61 31.48
CA ASN A 148 -5.96 -14.04 31.62
C ASN A 148 -5.12 -14.59 30.46
N LEU A 149 -5.10 -15.93 30.29
CA LEU A 149 -4.33 -16.61 29.25
C LEU A 149 -4.63 -16.13 27.82
N ALA A 150 -5.87 -15.70 27.53
CA ALA A 150 -6.24 -15.22 26.19
C ALA A 150 -5.52 -13.92 25.81
N ALA A 151 -5.33 -12.99 26.77
CA ALA A 151 -4.49 -11.81 26.55
C ALA A 151 -3.04 -12.21 26.24
N TRP A 152 -2.51 -13.20 26.95
CA TRP A 152 -1.16 -13.69 26.73
C TRP A 152 -0.94 -14.28 25.34
N MET A 153 -1.87 -15.10 24.86
CA MET A 153 -1.80 -15.65 23.51
C MET A 153 -1.79 -14.53 22.46
N MET A 154 -2.68 -13.55 22.59
CA MET A 154 -2.75 -12.43 21.65
C MET A 154 -1.49 -11.57 21.65
N VAL A 155 -1.03 -11.17 22.85
CA VAL A 155 0.17 -10.34 23.02
C VAL A 155 1.42 -11.08 22.53
N GLY A 156 1.56 -12.36 22.86
CA GLY A 156 2.68 -13.18 22.43
C GLY A 156 2.72 -13.34 20.92
N VAL A 157 1.58 -13.64 20.28
CA VAL A 157 1.51 -13.85 18.84
C VAL A 157 1.82 -12.58 18.04
N LEU A 158 1.29 -11.42 18.46
CA LEU A 158 1.62 -10.13 17.85
C LEU A 158 3.13 -9.83 17.93
N THR A 159 3.71 -10.07 19.10
CA THR A 159 5.14 -9.81 19.34
C THR A 159 6.03 -10.75 18.53
N VAL A 160 5.73 -12.06 18.56
CA VAL A 160 6.50 -13.07 17.83
C VAL A 160 6.39 -12.85 16.32
N SER A 161 5.20 -12.60 15.78
CA SER A 161 5.02 -12.34 14.35
C SER A 161 5.82 -11.12 13.90
N ALA A 162 5.75 -10.00 14.65
CA ALA A 162 6.53 -8.80 14.34
C ALA A 162 8.05 -9.05 14.41
N SER A 163 8.52 -9.82 15.39
CA SER A 163 9.94 -10.17 15.50
C SER A 163 10.43 -11.10 14.39
N LEU A 164 9.61 -12.07 13.97
CA LEU A 164 9.92 -12.93 12.82
C LEU A 164 9.92 -12.14 11.51
N LEU A 165 9.04 -11.15 11.37
CA LEU A 165 9.06 -10.23 10.24
C LEU A 165 10.33 -9.36 10.24
N GLY A 166 10.78 -8.90 11.42
CA GLY A 166 12.07 -8.22 11.60
C GLY A 166 13.25 -9.11 11.20
N LEU A 167 13.24 -10.38 11.62
CA LEU A 167 14.25 -11.36 11.20
C LEU A 167 14.26 -11.54 9.69
N ARG A 168 13.09 -11.69 9.08
CA ARG A 168 12.95 -11.80 7.62
C ARG A 168 13.56 -10.60 6.91
N ALA A 169 13.26 -9.38 7.36
CA ALA A 169 13.83 -8.16 6.78
C ALA A 169 15.37 -8.16 6.87
N CYS A 170 15.94 -8.58 8.01
CA CYS A 170 17.39 -8.74 8.14
C CYS A 170 17.97 -9.79 7.20
N VAL A 171 17.28 -10.93 7.02
CA VAL A 171 17.70 -12.00 6.09
C VAL A 171 17.65 -11.51 4.65
N GLU A 172 16.59 -10.81 4.25
CA GLU A 172 16.45 -10.22 2.93
C GLU A 172 17.61 -9.26 2.62
N TYR A 173 17.91 -8.34 3.55
CA TYR A 173 19.07 -7.45 3.41
C TYR A 173 20.38 -8.22 3.24
N LEU A 174 20.61 -9.24 4.08
CA LEU A 174 21.83 -10.04 4.01
C LEU A 174 21.94 -10.76 2.65
N GLN A 175 20.85 -11.35 2.17
CA GLN A 175 20.81 -12.01 0.86
C GLN A 175 21.12 -11.04 -0.27
N SER A 176 20.51 -9.85 -0.28
CA SER A 176 20.78 -8.83 -1.29
C SER A 176 22.21 -8.30 -1.22
N ALA A 177 22.74 -8.08 -0.01
CA ALA A 177 24.13 -7.66 0.16
C ALA A 177 25.13 -8.72 -0.34
N LEU A 178 24.89 -10.00 -0.02
CA LEU A 178 25.69 -11.12 -0.53
C LEU A 178 25.57 -11.29 -2.05
N ALA A 179 24.43 -10.92 -2.63
CA ALA A 179 24.22 -10.88 -4.07
C ALA A 179 24.84 -9.64 -4.76
N GLY A 180 25.61 -8.82 -4.03
CA GLY A 180 26.29 -7.64 -4.57
C GLY A 180 25.41 -6.39 -4.66
N ILE A 181 24.25 -6.38 -4.00
CA ILE A 181 23.30 -5.25 -3.98
C ILE A 181 23.18 -4.72 -2.54
N PRO A 182 24.24 -4.10 -1.97
CA PRO A 182 24.25 -3.70 -0.57
C PRO A 182 23.28 -2.55 -0.26
N ASN A 183 22.82 -1.82 -1.28
CA ASN A 183 21.91 -0.67 -1.12
C ASN A 183 20.42 -1.06 -1.09
N TRP A 184 20.13 -2.35 -1.04
CA TRP A 184 18.76 -2.87 -1.06
C TRP A 184 17.97 -2.41 0.16
N ARG A 185 16.83 -1.75 -0.08
CA ARG A 185 15.85 -1.42 0.95
C ARG A 185 14.96 -2.64 1.16
N VAL A 186 14.76 -3.03 2.41
CA VAL A 186 13.99 -4.24 2.73
C VAL A 186 12.48 -4.02 2.62
N PHE A 187 11.80 -5.02 2.08
CA PHE A 187 10.35 -5.04 1.89
C PHE A 187 9.67 -6.02 2.85
N GLY A 188 10.39 -7.06 3.31
CA GLY A 188 9.83 -8.18 4.05
C GLY A 188 8.82 -8.92 3.17
N SER A 189 7.56 -8.83 3.55
CA SER A 189 6.39 -9.34 2.81
C SER A 189 5.47 -8.19 2.34
N PHE A 190 5.94 -6.94 2.44
CA PHE A 190 5.19 -5.75 2.08
C PHE A 190 5.56 -5.29 0.68
N PHE A 191 4.61 -4.66 0.00
CA PHE A 191 4.83 -4.10 -1.33
C PHE A 191 5.78 -2.87 -1.32
N ASN A 192 5.88 -2.17 -0.19
CA ASN A 192 6.66 -0.92 -0.07
C ASN A 192 7.40 -0.89 1.27
N PRO A 193 8.70 -0.51 1.31
CA PRO A 193 9.47 -0.44 2.55
C PRO A 193 8.87 0.52 3.59
N ASN A 194 8.20 1.59 3.14
CA ASN A 194 7.54 2.52 4.05
C ASN A 194 6.33 1.87 4.75
N LEU A 195 5.58 1.01 4.07
CA LEU A 195 4.44 0.31 4.66
C LEU A 195 4.91 -0.73 5.70
N LEU A 196 6.04 -1.39 5.44
CA LEU A 196 6.72 -2.23 6.44
C LEU A 196 7.20 -1.39 7.63
N ALA A 197 7.76 -0.20 7.37
CA ALA A 197 8.14 0.73 8.44
C ALA A 197 6.93 1.11 9.31
N GLY A 198 5.77 1.42 8.70
CA GLY A 198 4.51 1.65 9.41
C GLY A 198 4.12 0.49 10.33
N TYR A 199 4.30 -0.76 9.88
CA TYR A 199 4.08 -1.95 10.72
C TYR A 199 5.02 -1.99 11.94
N PHE A 200 6.31 -1.70 11.76
CA PHE A 200 7.28 -1.65 12.86
C PHE A 200 7.07 -0.47 13.81
N VAL A 201 6.64 0.69 13.31
CA VAL A 201 6.25 1.85 14.12
C VAL A 201 5.13 1.50 15.10
N MET A 202 4.22 0.61 14.72
CA MET A 202 3.15 0.11 15.59
C MET A 202 3.62 -1.01 16.54
N SER A 203 4.39 -1.97 16.03
CA SER A 203 4.73 -3.21 16.76
C SER A 203 5.91 -3.06 17.74
N ALA A 204 6.88 -2.20 17.46
CA ALA A 204 8.03 -2.03 18.35
C ALA A 204 7.68 -1.39 19.70
N PRO A 205 6.90 -0.28 19.78
CA PRO A 205 6.46 0.26 21.06
C PRO A 205 5.54 -0.71 21.82
N PHE A 206 4.72 -1.48 21.11
CA PHE A 206 3.92 -2.55 21.71
C PHE A 206 4.84 -3.60 22.36
N THR A 207 5.86 -4.08 21.64
CA THR A 207 6.87 -5.02 22.13
C THR A 207 7.64 -4.48 23.35
N MET A 208 7.95 -3.18 23.38
CA MET A 208 8.52 -2.50 24.56
C MET A 208 7.60 -2.62 25.78
N GLY A 209 6.29 -2.46 25.58
CA GLY A 209 5.28 -2.63 26.64
C GLY A 209 5.21 -4.06 27.18
N VAL A 210 5.33 -5.06 26.30
CA VAL A 210 5.40 -6.49 26.69
C VAL A 210 6.69 -6.80 27.44
N LEU A 211 7.83 -6.30 26.97
CA LEU A 211 9.11 -6.44 27.63
C LEU A 211 9.07 -5.85 29.04
N LEU A 212 8.46 -4.66 29.19
CA LEU A 212 8.27 -4.00 30.48
C LEU A 212 7.34 -4.80 31.40
N LEU A 213 6.24 -5.36 30.88
CA LEU A 213 5.34 -6.24 31.62
C LEU A 213 6.08 -7.46 32.19
N VAL A 214 6.75 -8.22 31.32
CA VAL A 214 7.43 -9.47 31.71
C VAL A 214 8.53 -9.17 32.72
N GLY A 215 9.34 -8.13 32.49
CA GLY A 215 10.41 -7.74 33.41
C GLY A 215 9.91 -7.34 34.80
N ARG A 216 8.70 -6.81 34.91
CA ARG A 216 8.10 -6.38 36.19
C ARG A 216 7.40 -7.51 36.92
N GLU A 217 6.50 -8.22 36.24
CA GLU A 217 5.56 -9.16 36.88
C GLU A 217 6.09 -10.61 36.92
N LEU A 218 7.02 -10.97 36.04
CA LEU A 218 7.54 -12.34 35.88
C LEU A 218 9.02 -12.44 36.24
N ARG A 219 9.44 -11.87 37.38
CA ARG A 219 10.85 -11.83 37.87
C ARG A 219 11.47 -13.18 38.23
N ALA A 220 10.79 -14.31 38.00
CA ALA A 220 11.34 -15.63 38.27
C ALA A 220 12.59 -15.86 37.41
N GLU A 221 13.62 -16.47 37.99
CA GLU A 221 14.88 -16.74 37.29
C GLU A 221 14.68 -17.56 36.00
N ARG A 222 13.72 -18.49 36.04
CA ARG A 222 13.25 -19.28 34.90
C ARG A 222 12.58 -18.46 33.79
N MET A 223 12.29 -17.17 33.96
CA MET A 223 11.65 -16.31 32.95
C MET A 223 12.60 -15.25 32.38
N ARG A 224 13.87 -15.20 32.84
CA ARG A 224 14.89 -14.29 32.30
C ARG A 224 15.15 -14.50 30.81
N TRP A 225 15.11 -15.75 30.33
CA TRP A 225 15.25 -16.07 28.90
C TRP A 225 14.14 -15.43 28.06
N LEU A 226 12.90 -15.33 28.57
CA LEU A 226 11.79 -14.71 27.84
C LEU A 226 12.04 -13.21 27.64
N THR A 227 12.52 -12.51 28.67
CA THR A 227 12.91 -11.09 28.51
C THR A 227 14.09 -10.92 27.56
N ALA A 228 15.04 -11.88 27.50
CA ALA A 228 16.12 -11.86 26.53
C ALA A 228 15.62 -12.06 25.10
N LEU A 229 14.73 -13.03 24.87
CA LEU A 229 14.09 -13.25 23.57
C LEU A 229 13.28 -12.02 23.12
N LEU A 230 12.52 -11.39 24.01
CA LEU A 230 11.80 -10.16 23.71
C LEU A 230 12.75 -8.99 23.39
N THR A 231 13.92 -8.95 24.03
CA THR A 231 14.96 -7.94 23.73
C THR A 231 15.54 -8.14 22.33
N VAL A 232 15.88 -9.39 21.96
CA VAL A 232 16.31 -9.74 20.61
C VAL A 232 15.21 -9.45 19.60
N GLY A 233 13.98 -9.83 19.93
CA GLY A 233 12.81 -9.60 19.10
C GLY A 233 12.55 -8.12 18.83
N LEU A 234 12.72 -7.25 19.84
CA LEU A 234 12.65 -5.79 19.67
C LEU A 234 13.79 -5.27 18.79
N TRP A 235 15.02 -5.74 19.02
CA TRP A 235 16.16 -5.37 18.17
C TRP A 235 15.95 -5.74 16.71
N LEU A 236 15.41 -6.93 16.42
CA LEU A 236 15.07 -7.35 15.06
C LEU A 236 14.01 -6.44 14.41
N GLN A 237 12.97 -6.04 15.15
CA GLN A 237 11.95 -5.10 14.64
C GLN A 237 12.57 -3.74 14.31
N LEU A 238 13.41 -3.19 15.20
CA LEU A 238 14.08 -1.91 14.96
C LEU A 238 15.16 -1.99 13.88
N SER A 239 15.81 -3.14 13.74
CA SER A 239 16.75 -3.41 12.65
C SER A 239 16.03 -3.42 11.31
N GLY A 240 14.90 -4.12 11.21
CA GLY A 240 14.01 -4.07 10.06
C GLY A 240 13.58 -2.64 9.75
N LEU A 241 13.12 -1.87 10.74
CA LEU A 241 12.75 -0.46 10.57
C LEU A 241 13.90 0.38 9.99
N VAL A 242 15.11 0.25 10.51
CA VAL A 242 16.29 0.97 9.98
C VAL A 242 16.58 0.55 8.53
N LEU A 243 16.56 -0.76 8.24
CA LEU A 243 16.86 -1.31 6.91
C LEU A 243 15.80 -0.94 5.85
N THR A 244 14.58 -0.54 6.23
CA THR A 244 13.61 0.04 5.27
C THR A 244 14.08 1.37 4.71
N ALA A 245 15.03 2.05 5.38
CA ALA A 245 15.48 3.40 5.11
C ALA A 245 14.32 4.43 5.00
N SER A 246 13.21 4.20 5.72
CA SER A 246 12.07 5.11 5.79
C SER A 246 12.29 6.17 6.86
N ARG A 247 12.64 7.41 6.45
CA ARG A 247 12.88 8.51 7.39
C ARG A 247 11.64 8.91 8.19
N LEU A 248 10.49 9.02 7.51
CA LEU A 248 9.24 9.35 8.18
C LEU A 248 8.76 8.19 9.07
N GLY A 249 9.10 6.95 8.73
CA GLY A 249 8.95 5.79 9.61
C GLY A 249 9.77 5.94 10.89
N LEU A 250 11.07 6.24 10.78
CA LEU A 250 11.95 6.47 11.93
C LEU A 250 11.47 7.64 12.80
N LEU A 251 11.08 8.77 12.21
CA LEU A 251 10.53 9.92 12.94
C LEU A 251 9.22 9.56 13.66
N SER A 252 8.33 8.82 13.01
CA SER A 252 7.08 8.35 13.62
C SER A 252 7.33 7.37 14.77
N PHE A 253 8.36 6.52 14.67
CA PHE A 253 8.80 5.67 15.77
C PHE A 253 9.36 6.49 16.94
N LEU A 254 10.20 7.50 16.68
CA LEU A 254 10.72 8.38 17.74
C LEU A 254 9.59 9.13 18.46
N PHE A 255 8.58 9.59 17.73
CA PHE A 255 7.36 10.15 18.32
C PHE A 255 6.63 9.12 19.18
N ALA A 256 6.42 7.89 18.68
CA ALA A 256 5.81 6.80 19.43
C ALA A 256 6.60 6.44 20.71
N ALA A 257 7.93 6.40 20.62
CA ALA A 257 8.82 6.17 21.76
C ALA A 257 8.71 7.30 22.79
N GLY A 258 8.61 8.56 22.35
CA GLY A 258 8.34 9.71 23.22
C GLY A 258 7.02 9.56 23.99
N VAL A 259 5.95 9.17 23.29
CA VAL A 259 4.65 8.86 23.92
C VAL A 259 4.77 7.69 24.91
N PHE A 260 5.48 6.63 24.55
CA PHE A 260 5.73 5.49 25.42
C PHE A 260 6.39 5.93 26.73
N PHE A 261 7.48 6.70 26.65
CA PHE A 261 8.20 7.15 27.82
C PHE A 261 7.41 8.14 28.66
N GLY A 262 6.67 9.06 28.04
CA GLY A 262 5.80 9.99 28.74
C GLY A 262 4.81 9.26 29.66
N PHE A 263 4.10 8.26 29.14
CA PHE A 263 3.17 7.47 29.95
C PHE A 263 3.85 6.49 30.90
N ALA A 264 4.92 5.81 30.47
CA ALA A 264 5.65 4.87 31.33
C ALA A 264 6.24 5.57 32.57
N LEU A 265 6.72 6.81 32.41
CA LEU A 265 7.20 7.63 33.52
C LEU A 265 6.04 8.16 34.37
N ALA A 266 5.00 8.72 33.75
CA ALA A 266 3.82 9.24 34.47
C ALA A 266 3.15 8.15 35.33
N TRP A 267 3.11 6.91 34.85
CA TRP A 267 2.54 5.77 35.56
C TRP A 267 3.55 5.00 36.42
N LYS A 268 4.79 5.52 36.58
CA LYS A 268 5.87 4.94 37.40
C LYS A 268 6.18 3.46 37.07
N LEU A 269 6.16 3.13 35.78
CA LEU A 269 6.33 1.77 35.28
C LEU A 269 7.79 1.44 34.92
N VAL A 270 8.64 2.44 34.66
CA VAL A 270 10.01 2.21 34.21
C VAL A 270 10.84 1.48 35.27
N SER A 271 11.65 0.50 34.85
CA SER A 271 12.61 -0.21 35.70
C SER A 271 14.04 -0.11 35.13
N ARG A 272 15.05 -0.25 36.01
CA ARG A 272 16.47 -0.21 35.62
C ARG A 272 16.80 -1.27 34.56
N ASP A 273 16.34 -2.50 34.77
CA ASP A 273 16.60 -3.62 33.85
C ASP A 273 16.01 -3.38 32.46
N PHE A 274 14.84 -2.74 32.39
CA PHE A 274 14.23 -2.36 31.12
C PHE A 274 15.07 -1.31 30.39
N LEU A 275 15.56 -0.28 31.09
CA LEU A 275 16.43 0.75 30.51
C LEU A 275 17.75 0.17 30.01
N LEU A 276 18.37 -0.76 30.76
CA LEU A 276 19.61 -1.43 30.32
C LEU A 276 19.40 -2.22 29.03
N ARG A 277 18.30 -2.98 28.94
CA ARG A 277 17.95 -3.73 27.73
C ARG A 277 17.72 -2.82 26.54
N LEU A 278 17.02 -1.70 26.75
CA LEU A 278 16.81 -0.73 25.69
C LEU A 278 18.11 -0.04 25.28
N GLY A 279 19.03 0.22 26.22
CA GLY A 279 20.37 0.70 25.92
C GLY A 279 21.13 -0.25 25.00
N VAL A 280 21.09 -1.56 25.29
CA VAL A 280 21.68 -2.60 24.40
C VAL A 280 21.03 -2.57 23.02
N VAL A 281 19.69 -2.59 22.96
CA VAL A 281 18.95 -2.52 21.69
C VAL A 281 19.34 -1.27 20.89
N GLY A 282 19.37 -0.11 21.55
CA GLY A 282 19.72 1.17 20.93
C GLY A 282 21.13 1.17 20.36
N ILE A 283 22.12 0.70 21.11
CA ILE A 283 23.51 0.59 20.64
C ILE A 283 23.59 -0.32 19.40
N LEU A 284 22.95 -1.49 19.44
CA LEU A 284 22.97 -2.42 18.32
C LEU A 284 22.24 -1.86 17.08
N THR A 285 21.10 -1.19 17.27
CA THR A 285 20.34 -0.57 16.17
C THR A 285 21.11 0.61 15.55
N VAL A 286 21.73 1.47 16.35
CA VAL A 286 22.58 2.58 15.85
C VAL A 286 23.82 2.02 15.13
N GLY A 287 24.45 0.99 15.67
CA GLY A 287 25.55 0.28 15.01
C GLY A 287 25.15 -0.26 13.64
N LEU A 288 23.99 -0.92 13.54
CA LEU A 288 23.46 -1.39 12.25
C LEU A 288 23.13 -0.22 11.31
N MET A 289 22.53 0.86 11.81
CA MET A 289 22.23 2.05 11.00
C MET A 289 23.49 2.62 10.36
N TRP A 290 24.61 2.62 11.08
CA TRP A 290 25.89 3.12 10.57
C TRP A 290 26.54 2.16 9.56
N LEU A 291 26.43 0.84 9.81
CA LEU A 291 27.03 -0.19 8.95
C LEU A 291 26.19 -0.52 7.71
N SER A 292 24.88 -0.24 7.73
CA SER A 292 23.97 -0.56 6.63
C SER A 292 24.03 0.51 5.53
N GLN A 293 24.34 0.09 4.31
CA GLN A 293 24.42 0.98 3.15
C GLN A 293 23.08 1.67 2.79
N PRO A 294 21.89 1.04 2.90
CA PRO A 294 20.62 1.71 2.58
C PRO A 294 20.35 2.92 3.47
N SER A 295 20.79 2.86 4.74
CA SER A 295 20.70 3.98 5.68
C SER A 295 21.81 5.00 5.46
N ALA A 296 23.04 4.55 5.23
CA ALA A 296 24.18 5.43 4.98
C ALA A 296 24.01 6.27 3.70
N GLN A 297 23.45 5.70 2.64
CA GLN A 297 23.19 6.41 1.39
C GLN A 297 22.21 7.57 1.58
N ARG A 298 21.27 7.46 2.52
CA ARG A 298 20.36 8.55 2.87
C ARG A 298 21.09 9.74 3.52
N LEU A 299 22.36 9.62 3.91
CA LEU A 299 23.14 10.74 4.44
C LEU A 299 23.95 11.46 3.36
N THR A 300 23.88 11.01 2.10
CA THR A 300 24.61 11.60 0.98
C THR A 300 23.93 12.85 0.41
N PRO A 301 24.67 13.79 -0.21
CA PRO A 301 24.09 14.94 -0.90
C PRO A 301 23.13 14.57 -2.04
N GLN A 302 23.39 13.46 -2.75
CA GLN A 302 22.52 12.94 -3.81
C GLN A 302 21.20 12.39 -3.26
N ALA A 303 21.22 11.72 -2.11
CA ALA A 303 19.98 11.34 -1.44
C ALA A 303 19.19 12.58 -1.02
N ALA A 304 19.85 13.61 -0.48
CA ALA A 304 19.19 14.85 -0.08
C ALA A 304 18.41 15.51 -1.24
N SER A 305 18.95 15.52 -2.47
CA SER A 305 18.22 16.04 -3.64
C SER A 305 17.05 15.14 -4.05
N GLN A 306 17.21 13.82 -4.06
CA GLN A 306 16.11 12.87 -4.27
C GLN A 306 15.01 13.02 -3.21
N ASP A 307 15.37 13.30 -1.96
CA ASP A 307 14.40 13.50 -0.89
C ASP A 307 13.59 14.79 -1.08
N VAL A 308 14.24 15.86 -1.54
CA VAL A 308 13.54 17.11 -1.89
C VAL A 308 12.49 16.84 -2.96
N HIS A 309 12.83 16.06 -4.01
CA HIS A 309 11.86 15.63 -5.02
C HIS A 309 10.74 14.76 -4.43
N SER A 310 11.05 13.80 -3.55
CA SER A 310 10.04 12.94 -2.93
C SER A 310 9.10 13.68 -1.97
N GLY A 311 9.62 14.65 -1.21
CA GLY A 311 8.86 15.51 -0.31
C GLY A 311 7.98 16.48 -1.08
N ALA A 312 8.53 17.12 -2.12
CA ALA A 312 7.78 17.97 -3.02
C ALA A 312 6.66 17.20 -3.73
N PHE A 313 6.94 15.97 -4.18
CA PHE A 313 5.93 15.09 -4.79
C PHE A 313 4.76 14.80 -3.83
N ARG A 314 5.04 14.50 -2.55
CA ARG A 314 4.00 14.31 -1.54
C ARG A 314 3.20 15.58 -1.29
N ILE A 315 3.85 16.72 -1.14
CA ILE A 315 3.18 18.01 -0.90
C ILE A 315 2.24 18.36 -2.06
N GLU A 316 2.70 18.22 -3.30
CA GLU A 316 1.85 18.45 -4.47
C GLU A 316 0.73 17.41 -4.58
N THR A 317 1.00 16.16 -4.21
CA THR A 317 -0.03 15.11 -4.11
C THR A 317 -1.10 15.48 -3.08
N TRP A 318 -0.71 16.01 -1.93
CA TRP A 318 -1.63 16.46 -0.89
C TRP A 318 -2.47 17.65 -1.36
N LYS A 319 -1.86 18.62 -2.06
CA LYS A 319 -2.60 19.74 -2.66
C LYS A 319 -3.64 19.23 -3.66
N GLY A 320 -3.27 18.31 -4.56
CA GLY A 320 -4.21 17.71 -5.51
C GLY A 320 -5.34 16.93 -4.81
N THR A 321 -4.99 16.14 -3.81
CA THR A 321 -5.96 15.38 -3.00
C THR A 321 -6.90 16.31 -2.23
N TRP A 322 -6.39 17.42 -1.70
CA TRP A 322 -7.19 18.43 -1.02
C TRP A 322 -8.17 19.11 -1.97
N ARG A 323 -7.75 19.48 -3.19
CA ARG A 323 -8.66 19.98 -4.22
C ARG A 323 -9.76 18.95 -4.55
N MET A 324 -9.40 17.67 -4.64
CA MET A 324 -10.37 16.59 -4.87
C MET A 324 -11.38 16.48 -3.72
N ALA A 325 -10.94 16.56 -2.46
CA ALA A 325 -11.81 16.53 -1.29
C ALA A 325 -12.73 17.76 -1.23
N LEU A 326 -12.21 18.96 -1.52
CA LEU A 326 -13.01 20.19 -1.57
C LEU A 326 -14.05 20.17 -2.69
N ALA A 327 -13.74 19.56 -3.84
CA ALA A 327 -14.69 19.40 -4.93
C ALA A 327 -15.80 18.38 -4.61
N ASN A 328 -15.56 17.45 -3.68
CA ASN A 328 -16.48 16.36 -3.33
C ASN A 328 -16.63 16.21 -1.80
N PRO A 329 -17.09 17.23 -1.06
CA PRO A 329 -16.90 17.32 0.39
C PRO A 329 -17.70 16.30 1.22
N ILE A 330 -18.83 15.81 0.71
CA ILE A 330 -19.75 14.96 1.48
C ILE A 330 -19.43 13.48 1.29
N LEU A 331 -19.57 12.95 0.07
CA LEU A 331 -19.37 11.52 -0.23
C LEU A 331 -17.97 11.22 -0.78
N GLY A 332 -17.16 12.25 -1.05
CA GLY A 332 -15.92 12.10 -1.81
C GLY A 332 -16.17 11.61 -3.23
N VAL A 333 -15.11 11.17 -3.91
CA VAL A 333 -15.18 10.58 -5.26
C VAL A 333 -15.60 9.09 -5.26
N GLY A 334 -15.95 8.55 -4.09
CA GLY A 334 -16.20 7.13 -3.87
C GLY A 334 -15.03 6.43 -3.20
N THR A 335 -15.32 5.59 -2.21
CA THR A 335 -14.30 4.84 -1.46
C THR A 335 -13.56 3.88 -2.38
N GLY A 336 -12.23 3.99 -2.48
CA GLY A 336 -11.39 3.18 -3.37
C GLY A 336 -11.21 3.71 -4.80
N ASN A 337 -11.66 4.93 -5.08
CA ASN A 337 -11.56 5.59 -6.38
C ASN A 337 -10.43 6.62 -6.49
N PHE A 338 -9.56 6.77 -5.48
CA PHE A 338 -8.48 7.75 -5.50
C PHE A 338 -7.68 7.68 -6.80
N GLU A 339 -7.17 6.50 -7.15
CA GLU A 339 -6.36 6.27 -8.36
C GLU A 339 -7.08 6.73 -9.66
N VAL A 340 -8.41 6.61 -9.69
CA VAL A 340 -9.22 6.89 -10.89
C VAL A 340 -9.48 8.38 -11.05
N HIS A 341 -9.73 9.10 -9.95
CA HIS A 341 -10.16 10.49 -9.99
C HIS A 341 -9.05 11.50 -9.67
N TYR A 342 -8.02 11.10 -8.92
CA TYR A 342 -6.90 11.96 -8.56
C TYR A 342 -6.21 12.63 -9.76
N PRO A 343 -5.98 11.95 -10.91
CA PRO A 343 -5.31 12.57 -12.06
C PRO A 343 -5.93 13.89 -12.52
N ARG A 344 -7.26 14.05 -12.41
CA ARG A 344 -7.96 15.29 -12.75
C ARG A 344 -7.56 16.50 -11.89
N TYR A 345 -7.13 16.24 -10.66
CA TYR A 345 -6.77 17.26 -9.66
C TYR A 345 -5.25 17.36 -9.43
N ALA A 346 -4.49 16.48 -10.07
CA ALA A 346 -3.09 16.26 -9.81
C ALA A 346 -2.24 17.43 -10.33
N SER A 347 -1.30 17.89 -9.51
CA SER A 347 -0.21 18.79 -9.93
C SER A 347 1.10 18.06 -10.18
N VAL A 348 1.15 16.74 -9.95
CA VAL A 348 2.30 15.87 -10.20
C VAL A 348 1.84 14.57 -10.85
N GLY A 349 2.80 13.81 -11.37
CA GLY A 349 2.55 12.52 -12.02
C GLY A 349 1.69 11.56 -11.19
N TYR A 350 1.13 10.58 -11.89
CA TYR A 350 0.24 9.56 -11.33
C TYR A 350 0.80 8.89 -10.05
N THR A 351 -0.07 8.71 -9.07
CA THR A 351 0.16 7.91 -7.87
C THR A 351 -1.11 7.16 -7.48
N ARG A 352 -0.95 6.02 -6.81
CA ARG A 352 -2.05 5.14 -6.38
C ARG A 352 -2.62 5.50 -5.01
N SER A 353 -1.91 6.32 -4.24
CA SER A 353 -2.29 6.71 -2.88
C SER A 353 -1.94 8.17 -2.62
N ALA A 354 -2.63 8.81 -1.68
CA ALA A 354 -2.35 10.20 -1.33
C ALA A 354 -1.05 10.39 -0.52
N HIS A 355 -0.42 9.30 -0.07
CA HIS A 355 0.63 9.35 0.96
C HIS A 355 0.17 10.08 2.23
N SER A 356 -1.10 9.89 2.58
CA SER A 356 -1.73 10.39 3.79
C SER A 356 -3.11 9.75 3.87
N THR A 357 -3.30 8.83 4.80
CA THR A 357 -4.59 8.18 5.01
C THR A 357 -5.72 9.16 5.24
N TYR A 358 -5.46 10.27 5.95
CA TYR A 358 -6.50 11.24 6.28
C TYR A 358 -6.98 12.01 5.05
N LEU A 359 -6.05 12.48 4.22
CA LEU A 359 -6.39 13.19 2.99
C LEU A 359 -7.05 12.23 1.98
N GLU A 360 -6.55 11.00 1.88
CA GLU A 360 -7.14 9.99 1.00
C GLU A 360 -8.58 9.66 1.41
N LEU A 361 -8.83 9.46 2.71
CA LEU A 361 -10.16 9.22 3.24
C LEU A 361 -11.10 10.41 3.00
N ALA A 362 -10.61 11.64 3.18
CA ALA A 362 -11.39 12.84 2.88
C ALA A 362 -11.69 13.00 1.38
N GLY A 363 -10.72 12.69 0.51
CA GLY A 363 -10.89 12.77 -0.94
C GLY A 363 -11.89 11.74 -1.48
N GLU A 364 -11.85 10.52 -0.95
CA GLU A 364 -12.67 9.43 -1.45
C GLU A 364 -14.01 9.25 -0.74
N SER A 365 -14.04 9.44 0.58
CA SER A 365 -15.23 9.22 1.41
C SER A 365 -15.81 10.52 2.00
N GLY A 366 -15.19 11.66 1.70
CA GLY A 366 -15.62 12.98 2.17
C GLY A 366 -15.23 13.30 3.62
N PHE A 367 -15.45 14.55 4.01
CA PHE A 367 -15.16 15.04 5.36
C PHE A 367 -15.96 14.32 6.48
N PRO A 368 -17.22 13.88 6.28
CA PRO A 368 -17.93 13.10 7.29
C PRO A 368 -17.19 11.81 7.69
N ALA A 369 -16.54 11.12 6.75
CA ALA A 369 -15.71 9.95 7.06
C ALA A 369 -14.52 10.31 7.94
N LEU A 370 -13.82 11.41 7.62
CA LEU A 370 -12.71 11.90 8.43
C LEU A 370 -13.16 12.28 9.85
N ILE A 371 -14.32 12.93 9.99
CA ILE A 371 -14.93 13.26 11.28
C ILE A 371 -15.22 11.99 12.08
N LEU A 372 -15.82 10.97 11.46
CA LEU A 372 -16.11 9.69 12.11
C LEU A 372 -14.83 8.96 12.57
N LEU A 373 -13.75 9.02 11.78
CA LEU A 373 -12.44 8.50 12.18
C LEU A 373 -11.87 9.24 13.41
N ILE A 374 -11.98 10.57 13.44
CA ILE A 374 -11.55 11.39 14.58
C ILE A 374 -12.40 11.07 15.83
N LEU A 375 -13.72 11.00 15.69
CA LEU A 375 -14.63 10.63 16.79
C LEU A 375 -14.35 9.23 17.33
N MET A 376 -14.03 8.27 16.44
CA MET A 376 -13.56 6.94 16.84
C MET A 376 -12.29 7.02 17.68
N GLY A 377 -11.29 7.79 17.21
CA GLY A 377 -10.02 7.98 17.91
C GLY A 377 -10.19 8.63 19.29
N VAL A 378 -11.02 9.69 19.38
CA VAL A 378 -11.35 10.36 20.65
C VAL A 378 -12.10 9.41 21.59
N GLY A 379 -13.11 8.71 21.09
CA GLY A 379 -13.88 7.72 21.83
C GLY A 379 -12.99 6.63 22.42
N TRP A 380 -12.01 6.14 21.63
CA TRP A 380 -11.00 5.20 22.06
C TRP A 380 -10.07 5.78 23.14
N LEU A 381 -9.48 6.94 22.88
CA LEU A 381 -8.47 7.56 23.74
C LEU A 381 -9.02 7.85 25.14
N THR A 382 -10.28 8.31 25.24
CA THR A 382 -10.92 8.59 26.54
C THR A 382 -11.04 7.36 27.46
N ARG A 383 -11.01 6.14 26.90
CA ARG A 383 -11.02 4.90 27.69
C ARG A 383 -9.62 4.44 28.02
N VAL A 384 -8.74 4.44 27.03
CA VAL A 384 -7.39 3.86 27.17
C VAL A 384 -6.47 4.76 28.00
N LEU A 385 -6.80 6.04 28.22
CA LEU A 385 -6.08 6.91 29.14
C LEU A 385 -6.53 6.81 30.61
N GLN A 386 -7.62 6.09 30.92
CA GLN A 386 -8.13 6.02 32.29
C GLN A 386 -7.08 5.44 33.25
N SER A 387 -6.82 6.16 34.34
CA SER A 387 -5.95 5.68 35.40
C SER A 387 -6.53 4.43 36.06
N GLU A 388 -5.67 3.47 36.37
CA GLU A 388 -6.00 2.33 37.20
C GLU A 388 -5.27 2.42 38.53
N LEU A 389 -5.97 2.08 39.62
CA LEU A 389 -5.32 1.88 40.90
C LEU A 389 -4.22 0.81 40.72
N PRO A 390 -3.01 1.03 41.26
CA PRO A 390 -1.99 0.01 41.24
C PRO A 390 -2.52 -1.27 41.91
N PRO A 391 -2.19 -2.46 41.38
CA PRO A 391 -2.59 -3.69 42.04
C PRO A 391 -2.01 -3.76 43.46
N PRO A 392 -2.68 -4.46 44.39
CA PRO A 392 -2.25 -4.56 45.79
C PRO A 392 -0.80 -5.07 45.91
N GLU A 393 -0.03 -4.51 46.84
CA GLU A 393 1.41 -4.72 46.98
C GLU A 393 1.82 -6.18 47.23
N THR A 394 0.92 -7.02 47.72
CA THR A 394 1.17 -8.45 47.94
C THR A 394 1.23 -9.20 46.61
N PRO A 395 2.43 -9.64 46.14
CA PRO A 395 2.54 -10.34 44.88
C PRO A 395 1.89 -11.73 44.99
N THR A 396 0.79 -11.94 44.28
CA THR A 396 0.31 -13.32 44.05
C THR A 396 1.30 -14.01 43.10
N ARG A 397 2.15 -14.89 43.64
CA ARG A 397 3.17 -15.61 42.87
C ARG A 397 2.59 -16.19 41.56
N GLY A 398 3.11 -15.73 40.43
CA GLY A 398 2.85 -16.30 39.10
C GLY A 398 1.57 -15.81 38.39
N ARG A 399 0.89 -14.76 38.89
CA ARG A 399 -0.27 -14.16 38.21
C ARG A 399 -0.03 -12.68 37.96
N ILE A 400 -0.24 -12.26 36.71
CA ILE A 400 -0.09 -10.86 36.30
C ILE A 400 -1.26 -10.06 36.79
N THR A 401 -0.92 -8.98 37.48
CA THR A 401 -1.89 -8.09 38.10
C THR A 401 -1.90 -6.72 37.42
N ASP A 402 -0.74 -6.24 36.98
CA ASP A 402 -0.59 -4.95 36.31
C ASP A 402 -0.49 -5.07 34.79
N TRP A 403 -1.53 -4.66 34.05
CA TRP A 403 -1.52 -4.63 32.57
C TRP A 403 -1.19 -3.25 31.99
N ARG A 404 -0.91 -2.25 32.83
CA ARG A 404 -0.57 -0.89 32.40
C ARG A 404 0.65 -0.85 31.46
N PRO A 405 1.71 -1.66 31.63
CA PRO A 405 2.84 -1.66 30.68
C PRO A 405 2.43 -1.99 29.23
N VAL A 406 1.53 -2.95 29.02
CA VAL A 406 1.01 -3.29 27.68
C VAL A 406 0.13 -2.15 27.16
N ARG A 407 -0.69 -1.53 28.02
CA ARG A 407 -1.50 -0.36 27.63
C ARG A 407 -0.64 0.82 27.16
N VAL A 408 0.49 1.09 27.82
CA VAL A 408 1.45 2.11 27.37
C VAL A 408 2.03 1.76 26.00
N GLY A 409 2.41 0.50 25.78
CA GLY A 409 2.86 0.03 24.46
C GLY A 409 1.80 0.18 23.36
N VAL A 410 0.54 -0.11 23.69
CA VAL A 410 -0.62 0.09 22.79
C VAL A 410 -0.82 1.58 22.47
N LEU A 411 -0.82 2.45 23.48
CA LEU A 411 -0.96 3.92 23.29
C LEU A 411 0.14 4.46 22.38
N ALA A 412 1.39 4.05 22.63
CA ALA A 412 2.53 4.45 21.82
C ALA A 412 2.43 3.93 20.38
N GLY A 413 2.06 2.66 20.19
CA GLY A 413 1.89 2.07 18.86
C GLY A 413 0.78 2.75 18.04
N VAL A 414 -0.36 3.06 18.67
CA VAL A 414 -1.46 3.81 18.02
C VAL A 414 -1.03 5.25 17.73
N ALA A 415 -0.31 5.92 18.62
CA ALA A 415 0.23 7.26 18.37
C ALA A 415 1.23 7.28 17.20
N GLY A 416 2.10 6.25 17.12
CA GLY A 416 2.98 6.04 15.98
C GLY A 416 2.22 5.82 14.67
N ALA A 417 1.17 5.01 14.70
CA ALA A 417 0.28 4.83 13.54
C ALA A 417 -0.35 6.17 13.11
N VAL A 418 -0.85 6.97 14.06
CA VAL A 418 -1.46 8.26 13.77
C VAL A 418 -0.48 9.21 13.08
N ALA A 419 0.77 9.25 13.55
CA ALA A 419 1.83 10.07 12.97
C ALA A 419 2.25 9.57 11.57
N HIS A 420 2.46 8.26 11.40
CA HIS A 420 2.91 7.71 10.13
C HIS A 420 1.83 7.79 9.05
N ASN A 421 0.55 7.56 9.40
CA ASN A 421 -0.59 7.68 8.49
C ASN A 421 -0.90 9.14 8.09
N ALA A 422 -0.28 10.13 8.74
CA ALA A 422 -0.33 11.51 8.26
C ALA A 422 0.49 11.72 6.99
N VAL A 423 1.52 10.89 6.79
CA VAL A 423 2.55 11.05 5.76
C VAL A 423 2.76 9.81 4.88
N ASP A 424 1.98 8.77 5.12
CA ASP A 424 1.84 7.60 4.28
C ASP A 424 0.40 7.05 4.38
N SER A 425 0.06 6.07 3.54
CA SER A 425 -1.28 5.49 3.46
C SER A 425 -1.32 4.06 4.03
N ASP A 426 -0.87 3.86 5.28
CA ASP A 426 -0.63 2.51 5.82
C ASP A 426 -1.88 1.64 5.88
N VAL A 427 -3.02 2.21 6.30
CA VAL A 427 -4.27 1.44 6.49
C VAL A 427 -4.91 0.94 5.19
N GLN A 428 -4.35 1.29 4.02
CA GLN A 428 -4.73 0.68 2.75
C GLN A 428 -4.33 -0.79 2.69
N VAL A 429 -3.28 -1.18 3.42
CA VAL A 429 -2.82 -2.56 3.51
C VAL A 429 -3.50 -3.25 4.67
N LEU A 430 -4.10 -4.40 4.40
CA LEU A 430 -4.84 -5.15 5.40
C LEU A 430 -3.97 -5.54 6.61
N ALA A 431 -2.70 -5.89 6.41
CA ALA A 431 -1.76 -6.16 7.51
C ALA A 431 -1.64 -4.99 8.50
N ASN A 432 -1.45 -3.77 8.00
CA ASN A 432 -1.31 -2.56 8.82
C ASN A 432 -2.65 -2.18 9.47
N LEU A 433 -3.75 -2.26 8.71
CA LEU A 433 -5.09 -2.02 9.24
C LEU A 433 -5.45 -3.01 10.36
N LEU A 434 -5.13 -4.29 10.21
CA LEU A 434 -5.38 -5.30 11.25
C LEU A 434 -4.47 -5.11 12.45
N MET A 435 -3.21 -4.74 12.27
CA MET A 435 -2.32 -4.40 13.39
C MET A 435 -2.89 -3.24 14.20
N LEU A 436 -3.31 -2.15 13.53
CA LEU A 436 -3.96 -1.02 14.18
C LEU A 436 -5.26 -1.45 14.88
N ALA A 437 -6.12 -2.22 14.21
CA ALA A 437 -7.37 -2.74 14.78
C ALA A 437 -7.12 -3.60 16.03
N CYS A 438 -6.07 -4.42 16.03
CA CYS A 438 -5.67 -5.23 17.19
C CYS A 438 -5.19 -4.37 18.35
N LEU A 439 -4.37 -3.34 18.09
CA LEU A 439 -3.96 -2.39 19.13
C LEU A 439 -5.16 -1.65 19.72
N LEU A 440 -6.07 -1.17 18.86
CA LEU A 440 -7.30 -0.50 19.32
C LEU A 440 -8.15 -1.44 20.17
N ALA A 441 -8.37 -2.68 19.71
CA ALA A 441 -9.15 -3.69 20.40
C ALA A 441 -8.53 -4.12 21.74
N LEU A 442 -7.21 -4.33 21.79
CA LEU A 442 -6.48 -4.65 23.01
C LEU A 442 -6.53 -3.50 24.01
N GLY A 443 -6.36 -2.26 23.54
CA GLY A 443 -6.47 -1.07 24.38
C GLY A 443 -7.83 -1.01 25.08
N ILE A 444 -8.91 -1.24 24.33
CA ILE A 444 -10.28 -1.28 24.87
C ILE A 444 -10.50 -2.50 25.79
N ALA A 445 -10.04 -3.69 25.40
CA ALA A 445 -10.24 -4.91 26.16
C ALA A 445 -9.54 -4.89 27.53
N LEU A 446 -8.42 -4.15 27.62
CA LEU A 446 -7.61 -3.99 28.83
C LEU A 446 -7.99 -2.76 29.65
N ALA A 447 -8.72 -1.77 29.08
CA ALA A 447 -9.19 -0.60 29.81
C ALA A 447 -10.25 -0.98 30.87
N PRO A 448 -10.34 -0.25 32.01
CA PRO A 448 -11.27 -0.56 33.10
C PRO A 448 -12.73 -0.63 32.64
N ASP A 449 -13.20 0.44 31.98
CA ASP A 449 -14.56 0.58 31.48
C ASP A 449 -14.60 0.59 29.95
N GLY A 450 -13.71 -0.18 29.33
CA GLY A 450 -13.60 -0.26 27.87
C GLY A 450 -14.68 -1.12 27.22
N VAL A 451 -15.27 -2.06 27.95
CA VAL A 451 -16.23 -3.01 27.41
C VAL A 451 -17.48 -3.14 28.28
N PHE A 452 -18.62 -3.31 27.63
CA PHE A 452 -19.89 -3.65 28.25
C PHE A 452 -20.17 -5.14 28.11
N THR A 453 -20.70 -5.75 29.17
CA THR A 453 -21.15 -7.15 29.15
C THR A 453 -22.66 -7.23 28.98
N TYR A 454 -23.15 -7.96 27.98
CA TYR A 454 -24.58 -8.17 27.75
C TYR A 454 -24.90 -9.65 27.48
N PRO A 455 -26.00 -10.20 28.03
CA PRO A 455 -26.43 -11.57 27.76
C PRO A 455 -27.03 -11.71 26.35
N VAL A 456 -26.53 -12.67 25.55
CA VAL A 456 -27.02 -12.88 24.18
C VAL A 456 -27.85 -14.16 24.10
N ARG A 457 -29.01 -14.10 23.45
CA ARG A 457 -29.91 -15.26 23.34
C ARG A 457 -29.33 -16.33 22.42
N PRO A 458 -29.65 -17.63 22.62
CA PRO A 458 -29.15 -18.70 21.76
C PRO A 458 -29.42 -18.51 20.26
N MET A 459 -30.57 -17.93 19.91
CA MET A 459 -30.93 -17.68 18.52
C MET A 459 -30.12 -16.53 17.90
N GLU A 460 -29.91 -15.44 18.65
CA GLU A 460 -29.05 -14.32 18.25
C GLU A 460 -27.61 -14.80 18.03
N ARG A 461 -27.08 -15.63 18.93
CA ARG A 461 -25.75 -16.26 18.81
C ARG A 461 -25.56 -17.03 17.50
N ARG A 462 -26.56 -17.85 17.14
CA ARG A 462 -26.54 -18.64 15.90
C ARG A 462 -26.69 -17.75 14.67
N ALA A 463 -27.57 -16.75 14.72
CA ALA A 463 -27.78 -15.80 13.64
C ALA A 463 -26.52 -14.96 13.35
N THR A 464 -25.84 -14.46 14.38
CA THR A 464 -24.55 -13.75 14.25
C THR A 464 -23.51 -14.66 13.59
N GLY A 465 -23.35 -15.89 14.07
CA GLY A 465 -22.40 -16.85 13.48
C GLY A 465 -22.70 -17.15 11.99
N LEU A 466 -23.96 -17.38 11.64
CA LEU A 466 -24.35 -17.64 10.24
C LEU A 466 -24.14 -16.42 9.34
N LEU A 467 -24.50 -15.21 9.80
CA LEU A 467 -24.34 -13.98 9.02
C LEU A 467 -22.88 -13.77 8.62
N PHE A 468 -21.94 -13.92 9.56
CA PHE A 468 -20.51 -13.74 9.27
C PHE A 468 -19.93 -14.85 8.38
N LEU A 469 -20.42 -16.09 8.48
CA LEU A 469 -20.05 -17.17 7.56
C LEU A 469 -20.49 -16.88 6.12
N VAL A 470 -21.72 -16.39 5.94
CA VAL A 470 -22.28 -16.08 4.60
C VAL A 470 -21.57 -14.88 3.97
N VAL A 471 -21.35 -13.81 4.74
CA VAL A 471 -20.67 -12.60 4.27
C VAL A 471 -19.22 -12.89 3.84
N LEU A 472 -18.53 -13.82 4.51
CA LEU A 472 -17.14 -14.14 4.19
C LEU A 472 -16.98 -15.22 3.10
N GLY A 473 -17.84 -16.26 3.12
CA GLY A 473 -17.78 -17.37 2.17
C GLY A 473 -18.05 -16.97 0.72
N LEU A 474 -18.86 -15.93 0.50
CA LEU A 474 -19.27 -15.51 -0.85
C LEU A 474 -18.40 -14.41 -1.48
N GLY A 475 -17.83 -13.51 -0.68
CA GLY A 475 -17.08 -12.35 -1.23
C GLY A 475 -15.57 -12.56 -1.23
N VAL A 476 -15.03 -13.14 -0.17
CA VAL A 476 -13.59 -13.10 0.10
C VAL A 476 -12.89 -14.34 -0.46
N VAL A 477 -13.49 -15.52 -0.28
CA VAL A 477 -12.98 -16.77 -0.87
C VAL A 477 -13.09 -16.76 -2.39
N SER A 478 -14.19 -16.22 -2.93
CA SER A 478 -14.40 -16.08 -4.38
C SER A 478 -13.36 -15.12 -5.00
N SER A 479 -13.11 -13.96 -4.38
CA SER A 479 -12.05 -13.03 -4.82
C SER A 479 -10.66 -13.67 -4.85
N GLY A 480 -10.30 -14.39 -3.79
CA GLY A 480 -8.99 -15.04 -3.67
C GLY A 480 -8.79 -16.15 -4.71
N LEU A 481 -9.83 -16.95 -4.97
CA LEU A 481 -9.79 -17.97 -6.03
C LEU A 481 -9.74 -17.33 -7.43
N GLY A 482 -10.48 -16.24 -7.64
CA GLY A 482 -10.38 -15.46 -8.87
C GLY A 482 -8.96 -14.96 -9.14
N GLU A 483 -8.31 -14.39 -8.11
CA GLU A 483 -6.92 -13.92 -8.21
C GLU A 483 -5.94 -15.05 -8.52
N TRP A 484 -6.12 -16.21 -7.89
CA TRP A 484 -5.29 -17.39 -8.15
C TRP A 484 -5.33 -17.78 -9.63
N PHE A 485 -6.51 -17.98 -10.18
CA PHE A 485 -6.66 -18.34 -11.60
C PHE A 485 -6.17 -17.23 -12.53
N ALA A 486 -6.37 -15.96 -12.18
CA ALA A 486 -5.87 -14.83 -12.96
C ALA A 486 -4.33 -14.75 -12.94
N ASN A 487 -3.67 -15.08 -11.83
CA ASN A 487 -2.21 -15.15 -11.78
C ASN A 487 -1.69 -16.26 -12.70
N GLN A 488 -2.28 -17.45 -12.63
CA GLN A 488 -1.92 -18.55 -13.53
C GLN A 488 -2.13 -18.13 -15.00
N ALA A 489 -3.24 -17.48 -15.30
CA ALA A 489 -3.51 -16.97 -16.64
C ALA A 489 -2.42 -16.00 -17.13
N ARG A 490 -1.98 -15.05 -16.27
CA ARG A 490 -0.87 -14.15 -16.59
C ARG A 490 0.44 -14.88 -16.81
N TYR A 491 0.73 -15.92 -16.04
CA TYR A 491 1.93 -16.74 -16.22
C TYR A 491 1.93 -17.42 -17.59
N TYR A 492 0.84 -18.11 -17.93
CA TYR A 492 0.70 -18.75 -19.23
C TYR A 492 0.70 -17.75 -20.39
N ALA A 493 0.13 -16.55 -20.19
CA ALA A 493 0.23 -15.47 -21.16
C ALA A 493 1.68 -15.00 -21.36
N LEU A 494 2.47 -14.88 -20.29
CA LEU A 494 3.88 -14.47 -20.35
C LEU A 494 4.72 -15.49 -21.13
N ILE A 495 4.50 -16.79 -20.91
CA ILE A 495 5.17 -17.86 -21.68
C ILE A 495 4.49 -18.17 -23.03
N SER A 496 3.66 -17.24 -23.52
CA SER A 496 2.99 -17.28 -24.83
C SER A 496 2.03 -18.47 -25.05
N GLN A 497 1.57 -19.12 -23.99
CA GLN A 497 0.54 -20.17 -24.03
C GLN A 497 -0.86 -19.56 -23.93
N ILE A 498 -1.20 -18.75 -24.95
CA ILE A 498 -2.42 -17.91 -24.98
C ILE A 498 -3.73 -18.70 -24.78
N PRO A 499 -3.96 -19.89 -25.39
CA PRO A 499 -5.22 -20.62 -25.19
C PRO A 499 -5.46 -21.04 -23.74
N GLN A 500 -4.42 -21.49 -23.05
CA GLN A 500 -4.50 -21.87 -21.63
C GLN A 500 -4.73 -20.64 -20.74
N ALA A 501 -4.08 -19.52 -21.06
CA ALA A 501 -4.31 -18.25 -20.38
C ALA A 501 -5.78 -17.80 -20.47
N VAL A 502 -6.41 -17.94 -21.65
CA VAL A 502 -7.83 -17.64 -21.84
C VAL A 502 -8.72 -18.54 -20.97
N GLU A 503 -8.48 -19.86 -20.96
CA GLU A 503 -9.26 -20.79 -20.13
C GLU A 503 -9.15 -20.44 -18.64
N LEU A 504 -7.95 -20.11 -18.16
CA LEU A 504 -7.71 -19.76 -16.77
C LEU A 504 -8.38 -18.43 -16.39
N TYR A 505 -8.35 -17.42 -17.25
CA TYR A 505 -9.10 -16.20 -17.02
C TYR A 505 -10.63 -16.41 -17.07
N GLN A 506 -11.13 -17.32 -17.92
CA GLN A 506 -12.54 -17.70 -17.89
C GLN A 506 -12.92 -18.35 -16.55
N ARG A 507 -12.06 -19.23 -16.01
CA ARG A 507 -12.23 -19.78 -14.66
C ARG A 507 -12.17 -18.70 -13.59
N ALA A 508 -11.23 -17.76 -13.67
CA ALA A 508 -11.15 -16.62 -12.75
C ALA A 508 -12.47 -15.84 -12.67
N ARG A 509 -13.12 -15.62 -13.82
CA ARG A 509 -14.42 -14.95 -13.93
C ARG A 509 -15.60 -15.73 -13.34
N LEU A 510 -15.50 -17.05 -13.16
CA LEU A 510 -16.54 -17.82 -12.45
C LEU A 510 -16.59 -17.42 -10.97
N PHE A 511 -15.44 -17.08 -10.39
CA PHE A 511 -15.34 -16.66 -9.00
C PHE A 511 -15.50 -15.16 -8.82
N ASP A 512 -14.95 -14.37 -9.74
CA ASP A 512 -15.05 -12.91 -9.72
C ASP A 512 -15.42 -12.40 -11.12
N SER A 513 -16.72 -12.45 -11.40
CA SER A 513 -17.29 -12.09 -12.70
C SER A 513 -17.30 -10.58 -12.98
N ARG A 514 -17.08 -9.76 -11.94
CA ARG A 514 -17.18 -8.29 -12.00
C ARG A 514 -15.82 -7.58 -12.01
N ASN A 515 -14.73 -8.33 -12.08
CA ASN A 515 -13.38 -7.75 -12.16
C ASN A 515 -13.10 -7.16 -13.56
N PRO A 516 -12.94 -5.83 -13.69
CA PRO A 516 -12.66 -5.20 -14.98
C PRO A 516 -11.26 -5.52 -15.50
N ASP A 517 -10.31 -5.82 -14.62
CA ASP A 517 -8.95 -6.14 -15.03
C ASP A 517 -8.94 -7.51 -15.76
N TYR A 518 -9.75 -8.48 -15.32
CA TYR A 518 -9.86 -9.77 -16.03
C TYR A 518 -10.47 -9.62 -17.42
N LEU A 519 -11.44 -8.71 -17.58
CA LEU A 519 -12.04 -8.41 -18.88
C LEU A 519 -11.04 -7.74 -19.81
N MET A 520 -10.27 -6.77 -19.30
CA MET A 520 -9.23 -6.10 -20.07
C MET A 520 -8.22 -7.12 -20.59
N GLU A 521 -7.64 -7.93 -19.69
CA GLU A 521 -6.62 -8.93 -20.04
C GLU A 521 -7.17 -10.02 -20.98
N LEU A 522 -8.40 -10.52 -20.77
CA LEU A 522 -9.05 -11.44 -21.71
C LEU A 522 -9.24 -10.82 -23.09
N GLY A 523 -9.65 -9.56 -23.14
CA GLY A 523 -9.81 -8.82 -24.40
C GLY A 523 -8.52 -8.78 -25.20
N GLU A 524 -7.39 -8.51 -24.53
CA GLU A 524 -6.07 -8.50 -25.17
C GLU A 524 -5.65 -9.88 -25.66
N LEU A 525 -5.90 -10.94 -24.88
CA LEU A 525 -5.61 -12.31 -25.29
C LEU A 525 -6.48 -12.73 -26.49
N TYR A 526 -7.77 -12.36 -26.51
CA TYR A 526 -8.63 -12.63 -27.66
C TYR A 526 -8.20 -11.86 -28.91
N TYR A 527 -7.71 -10.62 -28.74
CA TYR A 527 -7.14 -9.85 -29.84
C TYR A 527 -5.91 -10.56 -30.42
N ALA A 528 -5.02 -11.06 -29.55
CA ALA A 528 -3.85 -11.84 -29.96
C ALA A 528 -4.22 -13.17 -30.67
N LEU A 529 -5.35 -13.78 -30.31
CA LEU A 529 -5.90 -14.96 -30.99
C LEU A 529 -6.65 -14.65 -32.30
N GLY A 530 -6.71 -13.38 -32.72
CA GLY A 530 -7.45 -12.95 -33.91
C GLY A 530 -8.98 -12.92 -33.75
N ARG A 531 -9.51 -13.15 -32.54
CA ARG A 531 -10.96 -13.11 -32.24
C ARG A 531 -11.42 -11.69 -31.95
N ARG A 532 -11.37 -10.84 -32.98
CA ARG A 532 -11.54 -9.37 -32.86
C ARG A 532 -12.85 -8.94 -32.20
N GLU A 533 -13.99 -9.49 -32.63
CA GLU A 533 -15.30 -9.11 -32.09
C GLU A 533 -15.42 -9.41 -30.59
N THR A 534 -14.97 -10.60 -30.17
CA THR A 534 -14.94 -10.99 -28.76
C THR A 534 -13.96 -10.13 -27.97
N ALA A 535 -12.81 -9.80 -28.54
CA ALA A 535 -11.81 -8.93 -27.91
C ALA A 535 -12.41 -7.56 -27.58
N PHE A 536 -12.99 -6.87 -28.56
CA PHE A 536 -13.57 -5.54 -28.34
C PHE A 536 -14.77 -5.58 -27.39
N THR A 537 -15.60 -6.63 -27.43
CA THR A 537 -16.68 -6.81 -26.45
C THR A 537 -16.14 -6.81 -25.01
N MET A 538 -15.05 -7.55 -24.75
CA MET A 538 -14.45 -7.62 -23.41
C MET A 538 -13.74 -6.32 -23.03
N LEU A 539 -12.96 -5.72 -23.94
CA LEU A 539 -12.23 -4.47 -23.69
C LEU A 539 -13.20 -3.30 -23.41
N GLU A 540 -14.26 -3.16 -24.19
CA GLU A 540 -15.30 -2.13 -24.01
C GLU A 540 -16.05 -2.33 -22.70
N GLN A 541 -16.38 -3.58 -22.34
CA GLN A 541 -16.99 -3.89 -21.05
C GLN A 541 -16.06 -3.55 -19.88
N ALA A 542 -14.75 -3.82 -20.01
CA ALA A 542 -13.75 -3.48 -19.01
C ALA A 542 -13.68 -1.96 -18.78
N VAL A 543 -13.65 -1.18 -19.87
CA VAL A 543 -13.65 0.30 -19.82
C VAL A 543 -14.95 0.83 -19.25
N ARG A 544 -16.10 0.27 -19.63
CA ARG A 544 -17.41 0.65 -19.09
C ARG A 544 -17.49 0.46 -17.57
N TRP A 545 -16.87 -0.60 -17.04
CA TRP A 545 -16.86 -0.88 -15.61
C TRP A 545 -15.79 -0.11 -14.84
N LYS A 546 -14.65 0.18 -15.48
CA LYS A 546 -13.53 0.93 -14.88
C LYS A 546 -12.89 1.84 -15.93
N PRO A 547 -13.45 3.04 -16.15
CA PRO A 547 -12.98 3.98 -17.16
C PRO A 547 -11.78 4.76 -16.62
N THR A 548 -10.68 4.07 -16.30
CA THR A 548 -9.42 4.71 -15.89
C THR A 548 -8.70 5.29 -17.11
N PRO A 549 -7.88 6.35 -16.93
CA PRO A 549 -6.96 6.81 -17.97
C PRO A 549 -6.16 5.67 -18.62
N ARG A 550 -5.68 4.71 -17.81
CA ARG A 550 -4.95 3.53 -18.28
C ARG A 550 -5.81 2.63 -19.19
N ASN A 551 -7.01 2.28 -18.77
CA ASN A 551 -7.87 1.36 -19.55
C ASN A 551 -8.41 2.02 -20.82
N LEU A 552 -8.77 3.31 -20.75
CA LEU A 552 -9.18 4.11 -21.91
C LEU A 552 -8.04 4.22 -22.93
N TYR A 553 -6.82 4.52 -22.46
CA TYR A 553 -5.65 4.58 -23.33
C TYR A 553 -5.35 3.22 -23.97
N ARG A 554 -5.41 2.11 -23.21
CA ARG A 554 -5.26 0.75 -23.77
C ARG A 554 -6.29 0.48 -24.88
N LEU A 555 -7.58 0.71 -24.62
CA LEU A 555 -8.62 0.53 -25.62
C LEU A 555 -8.40 1.40 -26.87
N GLY A 556 -7.96 2.66 -26.67
CA GLY A 556 -7.57 3.55 -27.77
C GLY A 556 -6.45 2.97 -28.65
N LEU A 557 -5.41 2.39 -28.06
CA LEU A 557 -4.33 1.72 -28.80
C LEU A 557 -4.84 0.50 -29.59
N TYR A 558 -5.80 -0.25 -29.06
CA TYR A 558 -6.38 -1.39 -29.79
C TYR A 558 -7.26 -0.95 -30.95
N TYR A 559 -8.07 0.10 -30.79
CA TYR A 559 -8.80 0.68 -31.93
C TYR A 559 -7.84 1.24 -33.00
N GLU A 560 -6.74 1.87 -32.59
CA GLU A 560 -5.71 2.39 -33.52
C GLU A 560 -5.10 1.23 -34.32
N ARG A 561 -4.67 0.16 -33.63
CA ARG A 561 -4.12 -1.05 -34.28
C ARG A 561 -5.10 -1.76 -35.21
N ASP A 562 -6.39 -1.69 -34.92
CA ASP A 562 -7.44 -2.31 -35.73
C ASP A 562 -7.89 -1.44 -36.92
N GLY A 563 -7.32 -0.24 -37.08
CA GLY A 563 -7.68 0.67 -38.16
C GLY A 563 -8.98 1.45 -37.93
N GLN A 564 -9.37 1.67 -36.67
CA GLN A 564 -10.55 2.43 -36.26
C GLN A 564 -10.15 3.78 -35.62
N PRO A 565 -9.56 4.73 -36.38
CA PRO A 565 -8.93 5.93 -35.81
C PRO A 565 -9.92 6.88 -35.13
N GLN A 566 -11.17 6.97 -35.58
CA GLN A 566 -12.18 7.82 -34.92
C GLN A 566 -12.49 7.31 -33.50
N ARG A 567 -12.70 6.01 -33.33
CA ARG A 567 -12.95 5.41 -32.01
C ARG A 567 -11.72 5.49 -31.11
N ALA A 568 -10.53 5.28 -31.66
CA ALA A 568 -9.28 5.47 -30.93
C ALA A 568 -9.16 6.90 -30.39
N ARG A 569 -9.44 7.89 -31.23
CA ARG A 569 -9.44 9.31 -30.89
C ARG A 569 -10.44 9.63 -29.78
N GLU A 570 -11.66 9.10 -29.85
CA GLU A 570 -12.66 9.25 -28.78
C GLU A 570 -12.15 8.71 -27.44
N GLN A 571 -11.48 7.56 -27.43
CA GLN A 571 -10.93 7.02 -26.18
C GLN A 571 -9.80 7.89 -25.63
N PHE A 572 -8.89 8.38 -26.48
CA PHE A 572 -7.82 9.28 -26.04
C PHE A 572 -8.36 10.63 -25.54
N GLN A 573 -9.45 11.15 -26.12
CA GLN A 573 -10.13 12.34 -25.58
C GLN A 573 -10.71 12.07 -24.19
N GLN A 574 -11.35 10.91 -23.98
CA GLN A 574 -11.84 10.51 -22.65
C GLN A 574 -10.72 10.32 -21.62
N VAL A 575 -9.50 9.98 -22.06
CA VAL A 575 -8.31 10.01 -21.19
C VAL A 575 -8.07 11.43 -20.69
N LEU A 576 -8.07 12.43 -21.58
CA LEU A 576 -7.81 13.82 -21.21
C LEU A 576 -8.90 14.47 -20.34
N GLU A 577 -10.15 14.00 -20.44
CA GLU A 577 -11.22 14.42 -19.53
C GLU A 577 -10.95 14.01 -18.07
N ARG A 578 -10.21 12.91 -17.86
CA ARG A 578 -9.90 12.32 -16.55
C ARG A 578 -8.50 12.66 -16.07
N ASP A 579 -7.56 12.79 -17.00
CA ASP A 579 -6.18 13.16 -16.76
C ASP A 579 -5.77 14.21 -17.81
N PRO A 580 -6.02 15.50 -17.53
CA PRO A 580 -5.72 16.59 -18.47
C PRO A 580 -4.23 16.71 -18.82
N ASN A 581 -3.34 16.13 -18.01
CA ASN A 581 -1.90 16.17 -18.18
C ASN A 581 -1.33 14.83 -18.68
N ASN A 582 -2.18 13.96 -19.25
CA ASN A 582 -1.75 12.67 -19.77
C ASN A 582 -0.91 12.83 -21.04
N LEU A 583 0.41 12.90 -20.88
CA LEU A 583 1.36 13.10 -21.97
C LEU A 583 1.23 12.05 -23.09
N PRO A 584 1.07 10.74 -22.80
CA PRO A 584 0.85 9.75 -23.85
C PRO A 584 -0.40 10.01 -24.70
N ALA A 585 -1.54 10.35 -24.08
CA ALA A 585 -2.78 10.63 -24.81
C ALA A 585 -2.69 11.95 -25.59
N LEU A 586 -2.09 13.00 -25.00
CA LEU A 586 -1.84 14.27 -25.70
C LEU A 586 -0.99 14.05 -26.96
N LEU A 587 0.09 13.28 -26.84
CA LEU A 587 0.97 12.98 -27.97
C LEU A 587 0.24 12.18 -29.05
N LYS A 588 -0.56 11.19 -28.66
CA LYS A 588 -1.40 10.42 -29.61
C LYS A 588 -2.40 11.31 -30.33
N LEU A 589 -3.11 12.18 -29.63
CA LEU A 589 -4.06 13.10 -30.26
C LEU A 589 -3.37 14.12 -31.16
N ALA A 590 -2.19 14.63 -30.78
CA ALA A 590 -1.39 15.51 -31.62
C ALA A 590 -0.96 14.83 -32.94
N GLN A 591 -0.52 13.57 -32.85
CA GLN A 591 -0.15 12.76 -34.02
C GLN A 591 -1.37 12.44 -34.90
N MET A 592 -2.51 12.10 -34.30
CA MET A 592 -3.74 11.83 -35.06
C MET A 592 -4.33 13.07 -35.72
N ALA A 593 -4.14 14.26 -35.12
CA ALA A 593 -4.50 15.54 -35.72
C ALA A 593 -3.53 15.98 -36.84
N GLN A 594 -2.41 15.28 -37.00
CA GLN A 594 -1.39 15.51 -38.02
C GLN A 594 -1.03 14.20 -38.76
N PRO A 595 -1.91 13.68 -39.63
CA PRO A 595 -1.71 12.37 -40.28
C PRO A 595 -0.47 12.29 -41.15
N ASP A 596 -0.05 13.41 -41.75
CA ASP A 596 1.24 13.53 -42.45
C ASP A 596 2.31 14.01 -41.46
N PRO A 597 3.23 13.13 -41.00
CA PRO A 597 4.31 13.48 -40.06
C PRO A 597 5.39 14.36 -40.69
N ASN A 598 5.39 14.49 -42.02
CA ASN A 598 6.37 15.26 -42.77
C ASN A 598 5.87 16.66 -43.14
N ALA A 599 4.58 16.94 -42.91
CA ALA A 599 4.01 18.25 -43.17
C ALA A 599 4.81 19.35 -42.45
N PRO A 600 5.25 20.40 -43.16
CA PRO A 600 6.05 21.46 -42.56
C PRO A 600 5.24 22.31 -41.58
N ARG A 601 3.91 22.40 -41.74
CA ARG A 601 3.00 23.12 -40.85
C ARG A 601 2.08 22.13 -40.13
N LEU A 602 1.98 22.31 -38.82
CA LEU A 602 0.99 21.64 -37.98
C LEU A 602 -0.42 22.18 -38.23
N SER A 603 -1.42 21.32 -38.14
CA SER A 603 -2.82 21.74 -38.01
C SER A 603 -3.05 22.50 -36.70
N ASP A 604 -4.06 23.38 -36.66
CA ASP A 604 -4.41 24.15 -35.46
C ASP A 604 -4.73 23.25 -34.25
N GLU A 605 -5.25 22.06 -34.50
CA GLU A 605 -5.49 21.08 -33.45
C GLU A 605 -4.20 20.43 -32.96
N ALA A 606 -3.31 19.96 -33.85
CA ALA A 606 -2.04 19.38 -33.45
C ALA A 606 -1.16 20.40 -32.72
N LEU A 607 -1.14 21.66 -33.19
CA LEU A 607 -0.42 22.76 -32.58
C LEU A 607 -0.86 22.97 -31.11
N ARG A 608 -2.17 22.95 -30.85
CA ARG A 608 -2.72 23.08 -29.48
C ARG A 608 -2.24 21.98 -28.55
N TYR A 609 -2.29 20.71 -28.98
CA TYR A 609 -1.83 19.60 -28.14
C TYR A 609 -0.31 19.65 -27.88
N TYR A 610 0.51 19.96 -28.89
CA TYR A 610 1.95 20.09 -28.69
C TYR A 610 2.32 21.26 -27.78
N GLN A 611 1.62 22.40 -27.90
CA GLN A 611 1.78 23.53 -26.99
C GLN A 611 1.38 23.17 -25.55
N GLN A 612 0.31 22.39 -25.38
CA GLN A 612 -0.10 21.89 -24.06
C GLN A 612 0.98 20.97 -23.44
N ILE A 613 1.58 20.08 -24.22
CA ILE A 613 2.68 19.21 -23.75
C ILE A 613 3.85 20.06 -23.22
N VAL A 614 4.29 21.06 -23.98
CA VAL A 614 5.39 21.96 -23.55
C VAL A 614 4.98 22.79 -22.33
N ALA A 615 3.74 23.25 -22.24
CA ALA A 615 3.26 23.96 -21.05
C ALA A 615 3.28 23.09 -19.78
N ILE A 616 3.04 21.77 -19.92
CA ILE A 616 3.12 20.81 -18.79
C ILE A 616 4.56 20.63 -18.33
N GLU A 617 5.54 20.69 -19.23
CA GLU A 617 6.98 20.56 -18.89
C GLU A 617 7.42 21.57 -17.84
N ASP A 618 6.97 22.81 -17.97
CA ASP A 618 7.28 23.91 -17.05
C ASP A 618 6.44 23.90 -15.77
N SER A 619 5.37 23.12 -15.74
CA SER A 619 4.51 23.00 -14.57
C SER A 619 5.15 22.12 -13.48
N PRO A 620 4.60 22.11 -12.25
CA PRO A 620 5.01 21.14 -11.22
C PRO A 620 4.93 19.68 -11.71
N TYR A 621 4.06 19.38 -12.68
CA TYR A 621 3.88 18.04 -13.24
C TYR A 621 5.10 17.57 -14.02
N GLY A 622 5.70 18.45 -14.84
CA GLY A 622 6.93 18.15 -15.57
C GLY A 622 8.19 18.22 -14.70
N ARG A 623 8.23 19.15 -13.75
CA ARG A 623 9.43 19.40 -12.92
C ARG A 623 9.58 18.45 -11.73
N ILE A 624 8.47 18.04 -11.10
CA ILE A 624 8.46 17.17 -9.91
C ILE A 624 8.02 15.76 -10.33
N ARG A 625 8.99 14.92 -10.66
CA ARG A 625 8.77 13.55 -11.13
C ARG A 625 8.99 12.53 -10.03
N ALA A 626 8.19 11.46 -10.04
CA ALA A 626 8.31 10.34 -9.12
C ALA A 626 9.61 9.54 -9.35
N VAL A 627 10.05 9.44 -10.60
CA VAL A 627 11.31 8.78 -11.00
C VAL A 627 12.06 9.74 -11.95
N PRO A 628 12.87 10.67 -11.43
CA PRO A 628 13.59 11.66 -12.24
C PRO A 628 14.51 11.05 -13.31
N GLU A 629 14.99 9.83 -13.08
CA GLU A 629 15.88 9.07 -13.97
C GLU A 629 15.17 8.61 -15.27
N ILE A 630 13.83 8.55 -15.26
CA ILE A 630 13.03 8.25 -16.46
C ILE A 630 12.68 9.57 -17.15
N VAL A 631 13.40 9.87 -18.22
CA VAL A 631 13.19 11.06 -19.06
C VAL A 631 11.91 10.89 -19.88
N GLU A 632 11.04 11.88 -19.78
CA GLU A 632 9.77 11.89 -20.49
C GLU A 632 9.96 12.42 -21.91
N THR A 633 9.96 11.51 -22.89
CA THR A 633 10.27 11.84 -24.28
C THR A 633 9.16 12.56 -25.00
N ALA A 634 7.93 12.57 -24.46
CA ALA A 634 6.82 13.33 -25.04
C ALA A 634 7.15 14.82 -25.20
N TYR A 635 7.91 15.41 -24.27
CA TYR A 635 8.39 16.78 -24.36
C TYR A 635 9.32 16.98 -25.58
N GLY A 636 10.27 16.06 -25.77
CA GLY A 636 11.19 16.09 -26.91
C GLY A 636 10.46 16.00 -28.26
N PHE A 637 9.46 15.10 -28.36
CA PHE A 637 8.62 15.01 -29.55
C PHE A 637 7.82 16.29 -29.81
N ALA A 638 7.24 16.90 -28.77
CA ALA A 638 6.50 18.14 -28.91
C ALA A 638 7.38 19.31 -29.32
N HIS A 639 8.55 19.46 -28.71
CA HIS A 639 9.54 20.45 -29.10
C HIS A 639 9.99 20.29 -30.55
N LEU A 640 10.28 19.06 -31.01
CA LEU A 640 10.64 18.81 -32.41
C LEU A 640 9.52 19.20 -33.37
N ALA A 641 8.26 18.86 -33.07
CA ALA A 641 7.12 19.21 -33.90
C ALA A 641 6.93 20.74 -34.00
N LEU A 642 7.02 21.45 -32.86
CA LEU A 642 6.93 22.91 -32.81
C LEU A 642 8.11 23.59 -33.52
N ALA A 643 9.31 23.06 -33.39
CA ALA A 643 10.50 23.59 -34.06
C ALA A 643 10.33 23.61 -35.59
N ARG A 644 9.89 22.50 -36.17
CA ARG A 644 9.61 22.37 -37.60
C ARG A 644 8.47 23.31 -38.04
N HIS A 645 7.42 23.41 -37.23
CA HIS A 645 6.31 24.32 -37.49
C HIS A 645 6.76 25.79 -37.58
N TYR A 646 7.46 26.30 -36.56
CA TYR A 646 7.95 27.68 -36.56
C TYR A 646 9.02 27.93 -37.63
N GLN A 647 9.84 26.92 -37.94
CA GLN A 647 10.78 27.00 -39.06
C GLN A 647 10.04 27.22 -40.39
N SER A 648 8.92 26.53 -40.61
CA SER A 648 8.10 26.70 -41.82
C SER A 648 7.37 28.05 -41.91
N LEU A 649 7.23 28.74 -40.77
CA LEU A 649 6.68 30.10 -40.69
C LEU A 649 7.77 31.17 -40.86
N GLY A 650 9.04 30.78 -40.90
CA GLY A 650 10.18 31.71 -40.90
C GLY A 650 10.51 32.30 -39.53
N GLU A 651 9.92 31.78 -38.45
CA GLU A 651 10.17 32.23 -37.08
C GLU A 651 11.44 31.57 -36.50
N THR A 652 12.60 31.96 -37.03
CA THR A 652 13.89 31.32 -36.76
C THR A 652 14.24 31.23 -35.27
N GLU A 653 14.02 32.30 -34.48
CA GLU A 653 14.36 32.27 -33.05
C GLU A 653 13.50 31.31 -32.23
N ARG A 654 12.20 31.18 -32.55
CA ARG A 654 11.33 30.22 -31.88
C ARG A 654 11.72 28.81 -32.27
N ALA A 655 11.97 28.57 -33.56
CA ALA A 655 12.43 27.29 -34.06
C ALA A 655 13.75 26.85 -33.39
N LEU A 656 14.75 27.75 -33.29
CA LEU A 656 16.03 27.46 -32.62
C LEU A 656 15.82 27.04 -31.16
N ARG A 657 15.00 27.78 -30.40
CA ARG A 657 14.69 27.45 -28.99
C ARG A 657 14.04 26.08 -28.85
N HIS A 658 13.09 25.75 -29.72
CA HIS A 658 12.45 24.44 -29.67
C HIS A 658 13.39 23.31 -30.11
N TYR A 659 14.27 23.52 -31.10
CA TYR A 659 15.30 22.54 -31.47
C TYR A 659 16.28 22.27 -30.32
N GLU A 660 16.75 23.32 -29.65
CA GLU A 660 17.63 23.21 -28.49
C GLU A 660 16.97 22.42 -27.35
N ALA A 661 15.73 22.76 -27.02
CA ALA A 661 14.95 22.05 -26.01
C ALA A 661 14.72 20.58 -26.37
N ALA A 662 14.31 20.26 -27.61
CA ALA A 662 14.16 18.86 -28.07
C ALA A 662 15.47 18.08 -27.92
N LEU A 663 16.59 18.68 -28.33
CA LEU A 663 17.90 18.05 -28.26
C LEU A 663 18.31 17.79 -26.81
N SER A 664 18.01 18.72 -25.90
CA SER A 664 18.27 18.54 -24.48
C SER A 664 17.55 17.31 -23.90
N VAL A 665 16.28 17.10 -24.27
CA VAL A 665 15.47 15.96 -23.83
C VAL A 665 16.03 14.65 -24.38
N PHE A 666 16.32 14.58 -25.69
CA PHE A 666 16.80 13.35 -26.30
C PHE A 666 18.21 12.95 -25.85
N ARG A 667 19.10 13.93 -25.60
CA ARG A 667 20.41 13.67 -24.98
C ARG A 667 20.25 13.14 -23.56
N ALA A 668 19.41 13.78 -22.74
CA ALA A 668 19.14 13.31 -21.39
C ALA A 668 18.58 11.87 -21.38
N TYR A 669 17.62 11.57 -22.26
CA TYR A 669 17.07 10.23 -22.42
C TYR A 669 18.16 9.20 -22.74
N ARG A 670 19.03 9.51 -23.70
CA ARG A 670 20.10 8.58 -24.12
C ARG A 670 21.15 8.34 -23.04
N GLN A 671 21.42 9.33 -22.21
CA GLN A 671 22.37 9.22 -21.10
C GLN A 671 21.78 8.51 -19.88
N GLN A 672 20.52 8.77 -19.56
CA GLN A 672 19.92 8.35 -18.28
C GLN A 672 19.00 7.13 -18.44
N THR A 673 18.05 7.19 -19.37
CA THR A 673 16.96 6.21 -19.47
C THR A 673 17.27 5.06 -20.43
N TYR A 674 17.94 5.33 -21.55
CA TYR A 674 18.27 4.29 -22.54
C TYR A 674 19.11 3.14 -21.97
N PRO A 675 20.18 3.36 -21.17
CA PRO A 675 20.94 2.25 -20.57
C PRO A 675 20.07 1.37 -19.67
N PHE A 676 19.14 1.99 -18.92
CA PHE A 676 18.18 1.30 -18.07
C PHE A 676 17.22 0.43 -18.90
N ASN A 677 16.62 0.98 -19.95
CA ASN A 677 15.73 0.24 -20.86
C ASN A 677 16.45 -0.94 -21.53
N ARG A 678 17.71 -0.74 -21.96
CA ARG A 678 18.53 -1.78 -22.59
C ARG A 678 18.80 -2.95 -21.65
N GLN A 679 19.10 -2.68 -20.38
CA GLN A 679 19.25 -3.73 -19.36
C GLN A 679 17.91 -4.46 -19.11
N GLY A 680 16.79 -3.73 -19.19
CA GLY A 680 15.43 -4.28 -19.10
C GLY A 680 15.01 -5.19 -20.27
N ARG A 681 15.84 -5.37 -21.31
CA ARG A 681 15.56 -6.26 -22.45
C ARG A 681 15.31 -7.71 -22.02
N LEU A 682 16.03 -8.19 -21.02
CA LEU A 682 15.84 -9.54 -20.47
C LEU A 682 14.52 -9.70 -19.70
N LEU A 683 13.87 -8.59 -19.33
CA LEU A 683 12.62 -8.57 -18.57
C LEU A 683 11.39 -8.29 -19.45
N GLY A 684 11.55 -8.24 -20.78
CA GLY A 684 10.46 -7.96 -21.72
C GLY A 684 9.94 -6.51 -21.66
N LEU A 685 10.62 -5.61 -20.94
CA LEU A 685 10.24 -4.20 -20.81
C LEU A 685 10.78 -3.31 -21.94
N TYR A 686 11.65 -3.86 -22.79
CA TYR A 686 12.28 -3.17 -23.90
C TYR A 686 11.36 -3.13 -25.13
N ASN A 687 11.03 -1.94 -25.62
CA ASN A 687 10.25 -1.76 -26.85
C ASN A 687 11.15 -1.26 -28.00
N PRO A 688 11.59 -2.14 -28.91
CA PRO A 688 12.52 -1.78 -29.99
C PRO A 688 11.94 -0.78 -31.00
N GLU A 689 10.61 -0.75 -31.18
CA GLU A 689 9.97 0.23 -32.05
C GLU A 689 10.01 1.62 -31.42
N ARG A 690 9.72 1.71 -30.12
CA ARG A 690 9.79 2.96 -29.38
C ARG A 690 11.21 3.53 -29.35
N GLU A 691 12.21 2.69 -29.13
CA GLU A 691 13.61 3.14 -29.16
C GLU A 691 14.02 3.66 -30.53
N ARG A 692 13.61 2.99 -31.62
CA ARG A 692 13.83 3.45 -32.99
C ARG A 692 13.15 4.79 -33.27
N GLN A 693 11.91 4.98 -32.80
CA GLN A 693 11.19 6.25 -32.93
C GLN A 693 11.90 7.40 -32.20
N ILE A 694 12.38 7.16 -30.98
CA ILE A 694 13.11 8.17 -30.20
C ILE A 694 14.44 8.50 -30.87
N LEU A 695 15.16 7.50 -31.38
CA LEU A 695 16.40 7.70 -32.12
C LEU A 695 16.16 8.53 -33.39
N GLN A 696 15.16 8.17 -34.18
CA GLN A 696 14.82 8.90 -35.40
C GLN A 696 14.46 10.36 -35.09
N ALA A 697 13.71 10.62 -34.02
CA ALA A 697 13.41 11.99 -33.60
C ALA A 697 14.66 12.76 -33.14
N HIS A 698 15.60 12.10 -32.46
CA HIS A 698 16.87 12.70 -32.10
C HIS A 698 17.68 13.10 -33.36
N LEU A 699 17.78 12.20 -34.33
CA LEU A 699 18.47 12.46 -35.60
C LEU A 699 17.83 13.61 -36.39
N LEU A 700 16.50 13.64 -36.48
CA LEU A 700 15.76 14.74 -37.12
C LEU A 700 15.97 16.08 -36.40
N THR A 701 16.09 16.05 -35.07
CA THR A 701 16.38 17.24 -34.27
C THR A 701 17.77 17.78 -34.58
N LEU A 702 18.80 16.92 -34.62
CA LEU A 702 20.16 17.30 -34.96
C LEU A 702 20.27 17.91 -36.36
N GLN A 703 19.65 17.25 -37.35
CA GLN A 703 19.66 17.72 -38.74
C GLN A 703 18.97 19.08 -38.88
N GLY A 704 17.73 19.20 -38.38
CA GLY A 704 16.96 20.45 -38.48
C GLY A 704 17.62 21.61 -37.73
N TYR A 705 18.23 21.33 -36.58
CA TYR A 705 18.93 22.35 -35.80
C TYR A 705 20.21 22.83 -36.50
N ALA A 706 21.02 21.90 -37.04
CA ALA A 706 22.23 22.24 -37.78
C ALA A 706 21.93 23.10 -39.01
N ASP A 707 20.90 22.73 -39.80
CA ASP A 707 20.50 23.47 -40.99
C ASP A 707 20.05 24.90 -40.66
N LEU A 708 19.37 25.07 -39.51
CA LEU A 708 18.91 26.38 -39.06
C LEU A 708 20.05 27.25 -38.52
N LEU A 709 21.01 26.67 -37.79
CA LEU A 709 22.20 27.36 -37.29
C LEU A 709 23.13 27.79 -38.42
N GLU A 710 23.30 26.96 -39.46
CA GLU A 710 24.08 27.32 -40.64
C GLU A 710 23.46 28.52 -41.37
N LYS A 711 22.14 28.53 -41.55
CA LYS A 711 21.41 29.69 -42.11
C LYS A 711 21.53 30.93 -41.24
N ALA A 712 21.70 30.78 -39.92
CA ALA A 712 21.96 31.86 -38.97
C ALA A 712 23.45 32.27 -38.89
N GLY A 713 24.33 31.70 -39.72
CA GLY A 713 25.76 32.03 -39.76
C GLY A 713 26.62 31.33 -38.70
N LYS A 714 26.05 30.42 -37.90
CA LYS A 714 26.73 29.70 -36.82
C LYS A 714 27.29 28.35 -37.30
N ARG A 715 28.24 28.40 -38.25
CA ARG A 715 28.77 27.19 -38.91
C ARG A 715 29.45 26.20 -37.96
N ALA A 716 30.25 26.68 -37.01
CA ALA A 716 30.95 25.81 -36.06
C ALA A 716 29.97 24.98 -35.21
N ASP A 717 28.88 25.59 -34.74
CA ASP A 717 27.85 24.89 -33.96
C ASP A 717 27.09 23.88 -34.84
N ALA A 718 26.79 24.24 -36.09
CA ALA A 718 26.15 23.32 -37.04
C ALA A 718 27.02 22.10 -37.36
N ASP A 719 28.34 22.30 -37.55
CA ASP A 719 29.28 21.21 -37.81
C ASP A 719 29.42 20.27 -36.61
N ALA A 720 29.40 20.79 -35.38
CA ALA A 720 29.40 19.98 -34.16
C ALA A 720 28.15 19.07 -34.08
N LEU A 721 26.97 19.58 -34.42
CA LEU A 721 25.74 18.80 -34.46
C LEU A 721 25.77 17.72 -35.56
N ARG A 722 26.37 18.01 -36.72
CA ARG A 722 26.58 17.04 -37.80
C ARG A 722 27.54 15.92 -37.41
N GLN A 723 28.58 16.24 -36.64
CA GLN A 723 29.49 15.22 -36.08
C GLN A 723 28.76 14.31 -35.09
N GLU A 724 27.92 14.88 -34.21
CA GLU A 724 27.08 14.09 -33.30
C GLU A 724 26.10 13.19 -34.07
N TYR A 725 25.45 13.73 -35.10
CA TYR A 725 24.57 12.96 -36.00
C TYR A 725 25.30 11.76 -36.61
N ALA A 726 26.50 11.98 -37.19
CA ALA A 726 27.31 10.92 -37.79
C ALA A 726 27.70 9.85 -36.76
N LYS A 727 28.07 10.28 -35.54
CA LYS A 727 28.39 9.37 -34.43
C LYS A 727 27.18 8.52 -34.04
N LEU A 728 25.99 9.11 -33.89
CA LEU A 728 24.79 8.38 -33.49
C LEU A 728 24.36 7.32 -34.50
N ILE A 729 24.52 7.59 -35.79
CA ILE A 729 24.26 6.60 -36.86
C ILE A 729 25.30 5.47 -36.83
N SER A 730 26.56 5.77 -36.51
CA SER A 730 27.60 4.73 -36.42
C SER A 730 27.47 3.81 -35.21
N GLU A 731 26.73 4.23 -34.19
CA GLU A 731 26.46 3.46 -32.96
C GLU A 731 25.16 2.63 -33.03
N GLU A 732 24.32 2.86 -34.05
CA GLU A 732 23.12 2.08 -34.37
C GLU A 732 23.48 0.76 -35.07
#